data_AF-A0A293MXI1-F1
#
_entry.id   AF-A0A293MXI1-F1
#
_cell.length_a   1.000
_cell.length_b   1.000
_cell.length_c   1.000
_cell.angle_alpha   90.00
_cell.angle_beta   90.00
_cell.angle_gamma   90.00
#
_symmetry.space_group_name_H-M   'P 1'
#
loop_
_entity.id
_entity.type
_entity.pdbx_description
1 polymer ?
#
loop_
_entity_poly.entity_id
_entity_poly.type
_entity_poly.pdbx_seq_one_letter_code
_entity_poly.pdbx_strand_id
1 'polypeptide(L)'
;MGVYHTFFGFNYDETAHLLESTLKRHQEEVPPPAEGQIGEEEAIRMAEEELRQLEQEEARRSLFLDLLSASGANQHISLAINMINNSDMNIDEAKAFITKLPFNVLEPSEAVLHGVIDLCELPFVEQHERLKGACLLALGSLIEGNCQRAGTDDQEDGGFCKPEIVGRVFNHNVGPADVTNQSHYLSGVYAEVNGKLATRPAVRQMARFAEPHVDCQELRLGALWGLARAGSKQPQLVRQVVLPIFTNTSESHPIRIAAFVAVAATHPDLYLLRHIARGIISDPSDQVASYVTSFFREMAKSKHPCHVEWTRKLEYVVPIWDDVSRFDRTPSHTESRFTLWSTYNEKYNYYGAIQTSIIMSEDSYLPLSIHRAQKDCISGFCFDSLSLTYQGYGLDRVYDAMVSPRTGTKYSLWNFFGRRRTTRGAEERQRIDNSLPITPRDFKPFSARVKITVWGHTVETWDLEETLADFFKEPATRGTNMAHRLISLLQRGGETKRFFLTPVMLLQIPTDVGLPAFVELKQTNFFYVNRQPATFEQDDDKFMVDFQRHYLMDTYHYTYFGFGLPFDQAYVGAGYEKRLALSLPFHARATYDLKTHRLKLERSLDKVPFDVLNYYFKPYSAFGYYNDTISVEDYGLPTTYNDEELTWHNRTYFADTLGYGYEVKSRLFTKDLKKSLQHFWHDMDLAEKGFYLDVNPHWHPRHLSIRIVPAEEDATHTIEVDIGYNVFGQDAVETRNNIASVEGTPGNLSSHILNVDVSFKGNKSRSVRTELQVTHTRDFLKHWVRFVYDRSPFRDGESNHTKVCLDTAVTFPEPDWQKADNLATFYQGNKIEAKADLAYGADCSQGSRIHLDGTYEHTDADAEEIEDIVSGKPRSKNRFKQNILRKLYDKCFFYQQRGIPYSHFCIKYLYQSSRLGKLNLDVEYHNLKPLHRHYFRAFHHHSKKHPDFFDTIFSHLRGTDGKLHAVAQVPATRASRDCTRVVVTATDGRVFHHDHVPIYTHLLEPRVFQMLGYTNLQEYSTTYKHEYCDLQGHSIRTFDGEMIRLPSTDCYSVVTRDCSPGSHFVILVKDTESPTFPKALKLFFGNTVIDISQPAEESGGALRVNGETVPVPTDYPYSHVKDGAELFSVESNGHFFRINSNSHGVYLFFHGHILFVQVSPFYRGKLCGLCGDYNYERQYELRGSDKRLYNDTLEFAKSYVVPSEDCVF
;
A
#
# COMPACT_ATOMS: atom_id res chain seq x y z
N MET A 1 1.95 -0.21 -58.67
CA MET A 1 0.70 -0.03 -57.90
C MET A 1 -0.26 -1.21 -58.04
N GLY A 2 -0.64 -1.67 -59.25
CA GLY A 2 -1.58 -2.81 -59.41
C GLY A 2 -1.18 -4.18 -58.86
N VAL A 3 0.07 -4.40 -58.43
CA VAL A 3 0.54 -5.65 -57.80
C VAL A 3 0.51 -5.57 -56.26
N TYR A 4 0.32 -4.37 -55.68
CA TYR A 4 0.45 -4.16 -54.23
C TYR A 4 -0.77 -4.65 -53.43
N HIS A 5 -1.94 -4.76 -54.06
CA HIS A 5 -3.17 -5.21 -53.37
C HIS A 5 -3.29 -6.73 -53.19
N THR A 6 -2.50 -7.52 -53.91
CA THR A 6 -2.53 -8.99 -53.83
C THR A 6 -1.53 -9.60 -52.85
N PHE A 7 -0.58 -8.83 -52.29
CA PHE A 7 0.47 -9.37 -51.43
C PHE A 7 0.01 -9.74 -50.01
N PHE A 8 -0.99 -9.04 -49.46
CA PHE A 8 -1.43 -9.20 -48.07
C PHE A 8 -2.94 -8.98 -47.91
N GLY A 9 -3.74 -9.65 -48.75
CA GLY A 9 -5.14 -9.88 -48.39
C GLY A 9 -5.17 -10.77 -47.15
N PHE A 10 -5.78 -10.31 -46.05
CA PHE A 10 -6.14 -11.18 -44.93
C PHE A 10 -7.02 -12.30 -45.50
N ASN A 11 -6.46 -13.49 -45.67
CA ASN A 11 -7.23 -14.59 -46.22
C ASN A 11 -8.25 -15.03 -45.16
N TYR A 12 -9.51 -15.25 -45.57
CA TYR A 12 -10.55 -15.72 -44.66
C TYR A 12 -10.11 -17.04 -44.01
N ASP A 13 -9.36 -17.87 -44.75
CA ASP A 13 -8.74 -19.11 -44.27
C ASP A 13 -7.82 -18.94 -43.07
N GLU A 14 -6.94 -17.92 -43.01
CA GLU A 14 -6.06 -17.73 -41.85
C GLU A 14 -6.86 -17.39 -40.59
N THR A 15 -7.91 -16.57 -40.75
CA THR A 15 -8.77 -16.18 -39.62
C THR A 15 -9.63 -17.36 -39.17
N ALA A 16 -10.14 -18.16 -40.12
CA ALA A 16 -10.86 -19.40 -39.86
C ALA A 16 -9.96 -20.46 -39.20
N HIS A 17 -8.74 -20.71 -39.70
CA HIS A 17 -7.78 -21.63 -39.09
C HIS A 17 -7.37 -21.19 -37.69
N LEU A 18 -7.17 -19.89 -37.44
CA LEU A 18 -6.86 -19.39 -36.10
C LEU A 18 -8.05 -19.60 -35.15
N LEU A 19 -9.28 -19.39 -35.63
CA LEU A 19 -10.51 -19.58 -34.88
C LEU A 19 -10.76 -21.08 -34.60
N GLU A 20 -10.57 -21.94 -35.59
CA GLU A 20 -10.75 -23.40 -35.51
C GLU A 20 -9.65 -24.08 -34.68
N SER A 21 -8.39 -23.70 -34.85
CA SER A 21 -7.29 -24.19 -33.99
C SER A 21 -7.45 -23.72 -32.54
N THR A 22 -7.88 -22.48 -32.31
CA THR A 22 -8.16 -21.98 -30.95
C THR A 22 -9.37 -22.69 -30.32
N LEU A 23 -10.39 -23.04 -31.11
CA LEU A 23 -11.52 -23.87 -30.64
C LEU A 23 -11.08 -25.32 -30.36
N LYS A 24 -10.37 -25.97 -31.29
CA LYS A 24 -9.85 -27.36 -31.14
C LYS A 24 -8.92 -27.48 -29.92
N ARG A 25 -7.91 -26.61 -29.79
CA ARG A 25 -7.00 -26.56 -28.63
C ARG A 25 -7.69 -26.25 -27.28
N HIS A 26 -8.97 -25.87 -27.28
CA HIS A 26 -9.80 -25.72 -26.08
C HIS A 26 -10.93 -26.78 -25.96
N GLN A 27 -11.14 -27.62 -26.97
CA GLN A 27 -12.12 -28.73 -26.97
C GLN A 27 -11.48 -30.12 -26.89
N GLU A 28 -10.15 -30.23 -26.97
CA GLU A 28 -9.40 -31.49 -26.94
C GLU A 28 -9.40 -32.21 -25.57
N GLU A 29 -10.54 -32.82 -25.25
CA GLU A 29 -10.64 -34.02 -24.39
C GLU A 29 -11.35 -35.19 -25.12
N VAL A 30 -11.54 -35.10 -26.44
CA VAL A 30 -12.26 -36.10 -27.27
C VAL A 30 -11.48 -36.40 -28.58
N PRO A 31 -11.34 -37.67 -29.01
CA PRO A 31 -10.51 -38.06 -30.16
C PRO A 31 -11.18 -37.83 -31.54
N PRO A 32 -10.40 -37.78 -32.63
CA PRO A 32 -10.89 -37.39 -33.96
C PRO A 32 -11.59 -38.53 -34.74
N PRO A 33 -12.62 -38.22 -35.55
CA PRO A 33 -13.09 -39.07 -36.65
C PRO A 33 -12.31 -38.77 -37.96
N ALA A 34 -12.45 -39.66 -38.94
CA ALA A 34 -11.60 -39.75 -40.13
C ALA A 34 -12.03 -38.89 -41.34
N GLU A 35 -11.12 -38.84 -42.33
CA GLU A 35 -11.11 -37.99 -43.52
C GLU A 35 -12.32 -38.11 -44.48
N GLY A 36 -12.65 -37.00 -45.14
CA GLY A 36 -13.51 -36.95 -46.32
C GLY A 36 -13.52 -35.55 -46.96
N GLN A 37 -13.12 -35.43 -48.23
CA GLN A 37 -13.07 -34.14 -48.96
C GLN A 37 -14.48 -33.70 -49.42
N ILE A 38 -14.82 -32.43 -49.19
CA ILE A 38 -16.02 -31.75 -49.72
C ILE A 38 -15.57 -30.41 -50.34
N GLY A 39 -16.19 -30.00 -51.45
CA GLY A 39 -15.79 -28.81 -52.23
C GLY A 39 -16.36 -27.47 -51.72
N GLU A 40 -15.66 -26.38 -52.06
CA GLU A 40 -15.88 -24.99 -51.63
C GLU A 40 -17.35 -24.52 -51.62
N GLU A 41 -18.12 -24.76 -52.69
CA GLU A 41 -19.51 -24.25 -52.78
C GLU A 41 -20.48 -24.95 -51.81
N GLU A 42 -20.19 -26.19 -51.39
CA GLU A 42 -21.05 -26.92 -50.46
C GLU A 42 -20.69 -26.60 -49.01
N ALA A 43 -19.42 -26.26 -48.72
CA ALA A 43 -18.97 -25.76 -47.42
C ALA A 43 -19.62 -24.41 -47.06
N ILE A 44 -19.75 -23.48 -48.02
CA ILE A 44 -20.42 -22.18 -47.79
C ILE A 44 -21.90 -22.38 -47.44
N ARG A 45 -22.60 -23.26 -48.15
CA ARG A 45 -24.02 -23.56 -47.88
C ARG A 45 -24.22 -24.29 -46.55
N MET A 46 -23.32 -25.20 -46.18
CA MET A 46 -23.34 -25.85 -44.86
C MET A 46 -23.02 -24.87 -43.73
N ALA A 47 -22.12 -23.89 -43.93
CA ALA A 47 -21.83 -22.87 -42.93
C ALA A 47 -23.06 -21.98 -42.65
N GLU A 48 -23.87 -21.66 -43.66
CA GLU A 48 -25.15 -20.94 -43.51
C GLU A 48 -26.28 -21.79 -42.86
N GLU A 49 -26.19 -23.13 -42.94
CA GLU A 49 -27.16 -24.06 -42.32
C GLU A 49 -26.74 -24.50 -40.89
N GLU A 50 -25.46 -24.64 -40.59
CA GLU A 50 -24.95 -24.84 -39.22
C GLU A 50 -25.12 -23.60 -38.35
N LEU A 51 -25.08 -22.39 -38.94
CA LEU A 51 -25.43 -21.14 -38.26
C LEU A 51 -26.88 -21.10 -37.74
N ARG A 52 -27.70 -22.11 -38.03
CA ARG A 52 -29.11 -22.21 -37.61
C ARG A 52 -29.37 -23.23 -36.50
N GLN A 53 -28.37 -23.94 -35.98
CA GLN A 53 -28.57 -24.92 -34.88
C GLN A 53 -27.76 -24.54 -33.62
N LEU A 54 -28.49 -24.10 -32.59
CA LEU A 54 -27.99 -23.05 -31.69
C LEU A 54 -28.12 -23.41 -30.20
N GLU A 55 -27.11 -24.08 -29.66
CA GLU A 55 -26.70 -23.97 -28.24
C GLU A 55 -25.21 -23.55 -28.08
N GLN A 56 -24.46 -23.40 -29.19
CA GLN A 56 -23.05 -22.95 -29.21
C GLN A 56 -22.87 -21.46 -29.59
N GLU A 57 -23.97 -20.71 -29.72
CA GLU A 57 -23.98 -19.42 -30.42
C GLU A 57 -23.20 -18.31 -29.70
N GLU A 58 -23.44 -18.13 -28.39
CA GLU A 58 -22.92 -16.98 -27.64
C GLU A 58 -21.38 -16.99 -27.51
N ALA A 59 -20.79 -18.17 -27.32
CA ALA A 59 -19.34 -18.33 -27.25
C ALA A 59 -18.66 -18.11 -28.61
N ARG A 60 -19.25 -18.63 -29.70
CA ARG A 60 -18.75 -18.43 -31.08
C ARG A 60 -18.89 -16.95 -31.49
N ARG A 61 -20.02 -16.32 -31.18
CA ARG A 61 -20.26 -14.89 -31.44
C ARG A 61 -19.28 -14.00 -30.68
N SER A 62 -19.04 -14.25 -29.40
CA SER A 62 -18.06 -13.51 -28.59
C SER A 62 -16.64 -13.64 -29.16
N LEU A 63 -16.24 -14.85 -29.59
CA LEU A 63 -14.95 -15.09 -30.24
C LEU A 63 -14.85 -14.39 -31.61
N PHE A 64 -15.91 -14.42 -32.42
CA PHE A 64 -15.97 -13.71 -33.70
C PHE A 64 -15.82 -12.20 -33.51
N LEU A 65 -16.53 -11.59 -32.55
CA LEU A 65 -16.42 -10.16 -32.26
C LEU A 65 -15.03 -9.77 -31.70
N ASP A 66 -14.44 -10.63 -30.86
CA ASP A 66 -13.07 -10.47 -30.38
C ASP A 66 -12.06 -10.52 -31.56
N LEU A 67 -12.22 -11.45 -32.50
CA LEU A 67 -11.36 -11.58 -33.69
C LEU A 67 -11.59 -10.47 -34.74
N LEU A 68 -12.83 -10.04 -34.93
CA LEU A 68 -13.19 -8.89 -35.78
C LEU A 68 -12.46 -7.64 -35.30
N SER A 69 -12.42 -7.41 -33.98
CA SER A 69 -11.64 -6.34 -33.37
C SER A 69 -10.12 -6.52 -33.53
N ALA A 70 -9.62 -7.76 -33.50
CA ALA A 70 -8.20 -8.11 -33.57
C ALA A 70 -7.61 -8.02 -34.99
N SER A 71 -8.42 -8.29 -36.00
CA SER A 71 -8.02 -8.32 -37.42
C SER A 71 -7.45 -6.99 -37.93
N GLY A 72 -7.87 -5.86 -37.35
CA GLY A 72 -7.22 -4.55 -37.54
C GLY A 72 -7.36 -3.90 -38.92
N ALA A 73 -7.82 -4.62 -39.93
CA ALA A 73 -7.95 -4.14 -41.30
C ALA A 73 -9.20 -3.27 -41.50
N ASN A 74 -9.08 -2.27 -42.37
CA ASN A 74 -10.09 -1.23 -42.57
C ASN A 74 -11.46 -1.79 -43.02
N GLN A 75 -11.48 -2.92 -43.73
CA GLN A 75 -12.70 -3.62 -44.15
C GLN A 75 -13.46 -4.23 -42.96
N HIS A 76 -12.75 -4.89 -42.03
CA HIS A 76 -13.32 -5.48 -40.83
C HIS A 76 -13.81 -4.42 -39.84
N ILE A 77 -13.09 -3.30 -39.73
CA ILE A 77 -13.54 -2.13 -38.95
C ILE A 77 -14.84 -1.57 -39.54
N SER A 78 -14.93 -1.44 -40.87
CA SER A 78 -16.15 -0.99 -41.55
C SER A 78 -17.33 -1.95 -41.34
N LEU A 79 -17.10 -3.27 -41.40
CA LEU A 79 -18.12 -4.28 -41.07
C LEU A 79 -18.66 -4.12 -39.64
N ALA A 80 -17.77 -3.97 -38.66
CA ALA A 80 -18.17 -3.76 -37.27
C ALA A 80 -18.93 -2.43 -37.06
N ILE A 81 -18.52 -1.35 -37.73
CA ILE A 81 -19.23 -0.07 -37.70
C ILE A 81 -20.65 -0.23 -38.25
N ASN A 82 -20.82 -0.96 -39.36
CA ASN A 82 -22.14 -1.23 -39.93
C ASN A 82 -23.02 -2.07 -38.99
N MET A 83 -22.46 -3.10 -38.34
CA MET A 83 -23.18 -3.90 -37.33
C MET A 83 -23.63 -3.05 -36.13
N ILE A 84 -22.80 -2.12 -35.64
CA ILE A 84 -23.20 -1.21 -34.56
C ILE A 84 -24.28 -0.22 -35.03
N ASN A 85 -24.17 0.31 -36.24
CA ASN A 85 -25.15 1.22 -36.84
C ASN A 85 -26.53 0.56 -37.01
N ASN A 86 -26.55 -0.71 -37.42
CA ASN A 86 -27.77 -1.53 -37.53
C ASN A 86 -28.34 -1.99 -36.18
N SER A 87 -27.63 -1.75 -35.06
CA SER A 87 -27.92 -2.32 -33.74
C SER A 87 -27.82 -3.86 -33.67
N ASP A 88 -27.00 -4.47 -34.54
CA ASP A 88 -26.69 -5.91 -34.54
C ASP A 88 -25.76 -6.32 -33.39
N MET A 89 -25.19 -5.36 -32.64
CA MET A 89 -24.38 -5.57 -31.43
C MET A 89 -25.06 -4.97 -30.20
N ASN A 90 -24.96 -5.66 -29.06
CA ASN A 90 -25.38 -5.09 -27.77
C ASN A 90 -24.34 -4.09 -27.22
N ILE A 91 -24.68 -3.39 -26.14
CA ILE A 91 -23.85 -2.32 -25.57
C ILE A 91 -22.47 -2.83 -25.11
N ASP A 92 -22.40 -4.01 -24.49
CA ASP A 92 -21.15 -4.57 -23.98
C ASP A 92 -20.27 -5.16 -25.09
N GLU A 93 -20.87 -5.69 -26.15
CA GLU A 93 -20.21 -6.11 -27.39
C GLU A 93 -19.61 -4.91 -28.13
N ALA A 94 -20.41 -3.88 -28.40
CA ALA A 94 -19.96 -2.65 -29.06
C ALA A 94 -18.87 -1.95 -28.24
N LYS A 95 -19.02 -1.90 -26.91
CA LYS A 95 -17.98 -1.37 -26.00
C LYS A 95 -16.69 -2.18 -26.10
N ALA A 96 -16.77 -3.51 -26.09
CA ALA A 96 -15.60 -4.39 -26.16
C ALA A 96 -14.88 -4.32 -27.51
N PHE A 97 -15.60 -4.09 -28.61
CA PHE A 97 -15.00 -3.80 -29.92
C PHE A 97 -14.28 -2.44 -29.90
N ILE A 98 -14.98 -1.37 -29.49
CA ILE A 98 -14.47 0.01 -29.51
C ILE A 98 -13.22 0.18 -28.64
N THR A 99 -13.17 -0.41 -27.44
CA THR A 99 -11.99 -0.30 -26.56
C THR A 99 -10.74 -1.00 -27.13
N LYS A 100 -10.91 -1.96 -28.03
CA LYS A 100 -9.81 -2.71 -28.66
C LYS A 100 -9.28 -2.07 -29.94
N LEU A 101 -10.05 -1.21 -30.62
CA LEU A 101 -9.61 -0.53 -31.83
C LEU A 101 -8.18 0.08 -31.73
N PRO A 102 -7.82 0.86 -30.68
CA PRO A 102 -6.51 1.52 -30.63
C PRO A 102 -5.30 0.60 -30.56
N PHE A 103 -5.48 -0.69 -30.27
CA PHE A 103 -4.40 -1.69 -30.24
C PHE A 103 -4.21 -2.39 -31.58
N ASN A 104 -5.27 -2.44 -32.40
CA ASN A 104 -5.39 -3.38 -33.51
C ASN A 104 -5.42 -2.71 -34.88
N VAL A 105 -5.79 -1.43 -35.01
CA VAL A 105 -5.81 -0.77 -36.34
C VAL A 105 -4.41 -0.83 -36.98
N LEU A 106 -4.28 -1.61 -38.05
CA LEU A 106 -3.01 -1.88 -38.73
C LEU A 106 -2.56 -0.67 -39.57
N GLU A 107 -3.49 -0.08 -40.32
CA GLU A 107 -3.26 1.06 -41.19
C GLU A 107 -4.16 2.24 -40.78
N PRO A 108 -3.82 2.95 -39.69
CA PRO A 108 -4.61 4.11 -39.28
C PRO A 108 -4.51 5.19 -40.36
N SER A 109 -5.66 5.67 -40.81
CA SER A 109 -5.80 6.65 -41.90
C SER A 109 -6.89 7.65 -41.56
N GLU A 110 -6.91 8.80 -42.24
CA GLU A 110 -7.95 9.82 -42.04
C GLU A 110 -9.36 9.27 -42.34
N ALA A 111 -9.50 8.34 -43.30
CA ALA A 111 -10.76 7.66 -43.59
C ALA A 111 -11.25 6.76 -42.44
N VAL A 112 -10.36 5.95 -41.86
CA VAL A 112 -10.68 5.13 -40.68
C VAL A 112 -11.02 6.02 -39.48
N LEU A 113 -10.26 7.09 -39.28
CA LEU A 113 -10.50 8.04 -38.21
C LEU A 113 -11.88 8.70 -38.36
N HIS A 114 -12.24 9.18 -39.56
CA HIS A 114 -13.59 9.71 -39.83
C HIS A 114 -14.68 8.67 -39.61
N GLY A 115 -14.51 7.42 -40.05
CA GLY A 115 -15.49 6.35 -39.80
C GLY A 115 -15.70 6.06 -38.30
N VAL A 116 -14.65 6.16 -37.47
CA VAL A 116 -14.79 6.02 -36.01
C VAL A 116 -15.38 7.29 -35.36
N ILE A 117 -15.16 8.48 -35.93
CA ILE A 117 -15.83 9.72 -35.49
C ILE A 117 -17.35 9.61 -35.77
N ASP A 118 -17.72 9.23 -36.99
CA ASP A 118 -19.11 9.03 -37.41
C ASP A 118 -19.80 7.94 -36.54
N LEU A 119 -19.06 6.87 -36.17
CA LEU A 119 -19.50 5.87 -35.19
C LEU A 119 -19.82 6.48 -33.81
N CYS A 120 -18.96 7.37 -33.30
CA CYS A 120 -19.17 8.01 -32.00
C CYS A 120 -20.32 9.03 -32.00
N GLU A 121 -20.70 9.56 -33.17
CA GLU A 121 -21.84 10.47 -33.38
C GLU A 121 -23.18 9.71 -33.55
N LEU A 122 -23.18 8.37 -33.62
CA LEU A 122 -24.42 7.59 -33.74
C LEU A 122 -25.33 7.73 -32.50
N PRO A 123 -26.67 7.83 -32.66
CA PRO A 123 -27.61 7.91 -31.54
C PRO A 123 -27.48 6.74 -30.54
N PHE A 124 -27.16 5.52 -31.03
CA PHE A 124 -26.92 4.36 -30.19
C PHE A 124 -25.72 4.54 -29.24
N VAL A 125 -24.66 5.21 -29.70
CA VAL A 125 -23.47 5.52 -28.90
C VAL A 125 -23.73 6.75 -28.01
N GLU A 126 -24.33 7.80 -28.55
CA GLU A 126 -24.63 9.05 -27.83
C GLU A 126 -25.53 8.85 -26.60
N GLN A 127 -26.55 7.99 -26.71
CA GLN A 127 -27.48 7.70 -25.61
C GLN A 127 -26.84 6.92 -24.46
N HIS A 128 -25.74 6.20 -24.72
CA HIS A 128 -25.08 5.33 -23.73
C HIS A 128 -23.77 5.92 -23.26
N GLU A 129 -23.81 6.64 -22.13
CA GLU A 129 -22.70 7.41 -21.57
C GLU A 129 -21.35 6.66 -21.53
N ARG A 130 -21.35 5.39 -21.07
CA ARG A 130 -20.15 4.54 -21.00
C ARG A 130 -19.64 4.09 -22.37
N LEU A 131 -20.52 3.96 -23.36
CA LEU A 131 -20.17 3.61 -24.73
C LEU A 131 -19.57 4.84 -25.44
N LYS A 132 -20.19 6.02 -25.29
CA LYS A 132 -19.62 7.31 -25.72
C LYS A 132 -18.24 7.57 -25.09
N GLY A 133 -18.10 7.34 -23.79
CA GLY A 133 -16.82 7.47 -23.09
C GLY A 133 -15.73 6.55 -23.63
N ALA A 134 -16.05 5.28 -23.91
CA ALA A 134 -15.13 4.35 -24.55
C ALA A 134 -14.74 4.81 -25.97
N CYS A 135 -15.70 5.31 -26.75
CA CYS A 135 -15.50 5.81 -28.12
C CYS A 135 -14.55 7.02 -28.15
N LEU A 136 -14.77 8.00 -27.26
CA LEU A 136 -13.90 9.17 -27.11
C LEU A 136 -12.47 8.79 -26.65
N LEU A 137 -12.34 7.85 -25.71
CA LEU A 137 -11.02 7.34 -25.28
C LEU A 137 -10.28 6.59 -26.40
N ALA A 138 -11.00 5.87 -27.26
CA ALA A 138 -10.44 5.19 -28.42
C ALA A 138 -9.94 6.21 -29.47
N LEU A 139 -10.79 7.17 -29.87
CA LEU A 139 -10.43 8.28 -30.76
C LEU A 139 -9.22 9.06 -30.26
N GLY A 140 -9.20 9.45 -28.98
CA GLY A 140 -8.08 10.18 -28.40
C GLY A 140 -6.76 9.40 -28.45
N SER A 141 -6.81 8.07 -28.42
CA SER A 141 -5.63 7.20 -28.54
C SER A 141 -5.17 7.05 -29.99
N LEU A 142 -6.10 6.89 -30.94
CA LEU A 142 -5.81 6.84 -32.38
C LEU A 142 -5.18 8.16 -32.87
N ILE A 143 -5.72 9.31 -32.42
CA ILE A 143 -5.17 10.63 -32.76
C ILE A 143 -3.78 10.83 -32.13
N GLU A 144 -3.56 10.41 -30.88
CA GLU A 144 -2.30 10.60 -30.15
C GLU A 144 -1.08 10.05 -30.93
N GLY A 145 -1.25 8.89 -31.58
CA GLY A 145 -0.21 8.14 -32.28
C GLY A 145 0.39 8.81 -33.53
N ASN A 146 -0.41 9.60 -34.28
CA ASN A 146 0.06 10.27 -35.51
C ASN A 146 -0.32 11.77 -35.55
N CYS A 147 -0.37 12.40 -34.38
CA CYS A 147 -0.63 13.83 -34.21
C CYS A 147 0.67 14.66 -34.24
N GLN A 148 0.78 15.56 -35.22
CA GLN A 148 1.89 16.51 -35.37
C GLN A 148 1.53 17.82 -34.67
N ARG A 149 2.07 18.06 -33.48
CA ARG A 149 1.65 19.16 -32.61
C ARG A 149 2.40 20.46 -32.92
N ALA A 150 1.69 21.58 -32.97
CA ALA A 150 2.26 22.92 -33.16
C ALA A 150 3.20 23.30 -32.00
N GLY A 151 4.41 23.79 -32.32
CA GLY A 151 5.37 24.24 -31.32
C GLY A 151 5.12 25.68 -30.84
N THR A 152 4.62 26.53 -31.73
CA THR A 152 4.30 27.95 -31.49
C THR A 152 2.83 28.25 -31.80
N ASP A 153 2.35 29.45 -31.46
CA ASP A 153 0.98 29.86 -31.79
C ASP A 153 0.78 30.21 -33.28
N ASP A 154 1.87 30.50 -34.01
CA ASP A 154 1.87 30.79 -35.45
C ASP A 154 1.89 29.52 -36.33
N GLN A 155 1.85 28.33 -35.70
CA GLN A 155 1.83 27.02 -36.37
C GLN A 155 0.49 26.34 -36.10
N GLU A 156 -0.06 25.67 -37.11
CA GLU A 156 -1.24 24.81 -36.96
C GLU A 156 -0.84 23.37 -36.65
N ASP A 157 -1.71 22.66 -35.93
CA ASP A 157 -1.58 21.22 -35.67
C ASP A 157 -1.85 20.41 -36.96
N GLY A 158 -1.09 19.33 -37.18
CA GLY A 158 -1.10 18.51 -38.39
C GLY A 158 -1.25 17.00 -38.12
N GLY A 159 -1.19 16.20 -39.19
CA GLY A 159 -1.52 14.77 -39.12
C GLY A 159 -2.95 14.55 -38.63
N PHE A 160 -3.16 13.62 -37.70
CA PHE A 160 -4.50 13.33 -37.17
C PHE A 160 -5.07 14.37 -36.18
N CYS A 161 -4.28 15.38 -35.79
CA CYS A 161 -4.76 16.46 -34.92
C CYS A 161 -4.97 17.80 -35.64
N LYS A 162 -5.15 17.78 -36.97
CA LYS A 162 -5.67 18.93 -37.74
C LYS A 162 -6.90 19.54 -37.05
N PRO A 163 -7.04 20.88 -37.01
CA PRO A 163 -8.20 21.55 -36.40
C PRO A 163 -9.56 21.06 -36.92
N GLU A 164 -9.65 20.74 -38.22
CA GLU A 164 -10.87 20.21 -38.86
C GLU A 164 -11.31 18.85 -38.30
N ILE A 165 -10.35 17.98 -37.99
CA ILE A 165 -10.59 16.63 -37.43
C ILE A 165 -10.92 16.75 -35.94
N VAL A 166 -10.06 17.46 -35.18
CA VAL A 166 -10.23 17.61 -33.73
C VAL A 166 -11.52 18.37 -33.40
N GLY A 167 -11.89 19.37 -34.20
CA GLY A 167 -13.11 20.16 -34.00
C GLY A 167 -14.42 19.38 -34.09
N ARG A 168 -14.45 18.23 -34.78
CA ARG A 168 -15.60 17.29 -34.74
C ARG A 168 -15.67 16.51 -33.43
N VAL A 169 -14.53 16.06 -32.93
CA VAL A 169 -14.42 15.18 -31.75
C VAL A 169 -14.47 15.96 -30.43
N PHE A 170 -13.90 17.17 -30.42
CA PHE A 170 -13.64 17.93 -29.21
C PHE A 170 -13.87 19.43 -29.41
N ASN A 171 -14.87 19.97 -28.73
CA ASN A 171 -15.13 21.41 -28.71
C ASN A 171 -14.25 22.10 -27.66
N HIS A 172 -13.18 22.77 -28.12
CA HIS A 172 -12.27 23.50 -27.25
C HIS A 172 -12.86 24.78 -26.62
N ASN A 173 -14.03 25.25 -27.05
CA ASN A 173 -14.64 26.44 -26.45
C ASN A 173 -15.28 26.16 -25.08
N VAL A 174 -15.78 24.93 -24.87
CA VAL A 174 -16.42 24.46 -23.63
C VAL A 174 -15.57 24.80 -22.40
N GLY A 175 -16.14 25.54 -21.46
CA GLY A 175 -15.53 25.93 -20.20
C GLY A 175 -16.18 25.26 -18.97
N PRO A 176 -15.71 25.59 -17.75
CA PRO A 176 -16.22 24.99 -16.51
C PRO A 176 -17.73 25.14 -16.28
N ALA A 177 -18.31 26.28 -16.67
CA ALA A 177 -19.74 26.54 -16.52
C ALA A 177 -20.62 25.60 -17.36
N ASP A 178 -20.15 25.24 -18.56
CA ASP A 178 -20.92 24.49 -19.56
C ASP A 178 -21.10 23.00 -19.19
N VAL A 179 -20.21 22.47 -18.35
CA VAL A 179 -20.21 21.04 -17.92
C VAL A 179 -20.77 20.82 -16.52
N THR A 180 -21.33 21.84 -15.88
CA THR A 180 -21.95 21.76 -14.54
C THR A 180 -23.07 20.72 -14.42
N ASN A 181 -23.79 20.45 -15.52
CA ASN A 181 -24.84 19.43 -15.60
C ASN A 181 -24.37 18.11 -16.26
N GLN A 182 -23.09 17.99 -16.61
CA GLN A 182 -22.53 16.80 -17.25
C GLN A 182 -22.02 15.81 -16.19
N SER A 183 -22.01 14.51 -16.51
CA SER A 183 -21.52 13.50 -15.58
C SER A 183 -20.03 13.65 -15.25
N HIS A 184 -19.66 13.27 -14.03
CA HIS A 184 -18.26 13.22 -13.59
C HIS A 184 -17.44 12.16 -14.36
N TYR A 185 -18.10 11.15 -14.96
CA TYR A 185 -17.44 10.17 -15.82
C TYR A 185 -17.04 10.78 -17.16
N LEU A 186 -17.97 11.38 -17.92
CA LEU A 186 -17.65 12.02 -19.20
C LEU A 186 -16.66 13.17 -19.02
N SER A 187 -16.81 13.98 -17.97
CA SER A 187 -15.88 15.09 -17.68
C SER A 187 -14.44 14.59 -17.47
N GLY A 188 -14.28 13.44 -16.79
CA GLY A 188 -12.98 12.77 -16.66
C GLY A 188 -12.45 12.21 -17.97
N VAL A 189 -13.31 11.63 -18.82
CA VAL A 189 -12.96 11.19 -20.17
C VAL A 189 -12.46 12.36 -21.03
N TYR A 190 -13.17 13.49 -21.04
CA TYR A 190 -12.76 14.67 -21.79
C TYR A 190 -11.40 15.22 -21.33
N ALA A 191 -11.11 15.21 -20.03
CA ALA A 191 -9.80 15.58 -19.50
C ALA A 191 -8.68 14.60 -19.96
N GLU A 192 -8.93 13.28 -19.95
CA GLU A 192 -7.98 12.30 -20.45
C GLU A 192 -7.73 12.45 -21.96
N VAL A 193 -8.79 12.68 -22.76
CA VAL A 193 -8.69 12.92 -24.21
C VAL A 193 -7.91 14.21 -24.51
N ASN A 194 -8.21 15.32 -23.83
CA ASN A 194 -7.41 16.56 -23.97
C ASN A 194 -5.93 16.35 -23.61
N GLY A 195 -5.64 15.53 -22.58
CA GLY A 195 -4.27 15.14 -22.23
C GLY A 195 -3.56 14.30 -23.29
N LYS A 196 -4.30 13.47 -24.06
CA LYS A 196 -3.77 12.69 -25.20
C LYS A 196 -3.55 13.56 -26.45
N LEU A 197 -4.53 14.40 -26.76
CA LEU A 197 -4.44 15.37 -27.86
C LEU A 197 -3.23 16.29 -27.65
N ALA A 198 -3.11 16.90 -26.47
CA ALA A 198 -1.99 17.78 -26.10
C ALA A 198 -1.66 18.88 -27.14
N THR A 199 -2.67 19.33 -27.88
CA THR A 199 -2.62 20.50 -28.77
C THR A 199 -2.60 21.79 -27.94
N ARG A 200 -2.17 22.91 -28.52
CA ARG A 200 -2.15 24.20 -27.79
C ARG A 200 -3.56 24.64 -27.32
N PRO A 201 -4.65 24.46 -28.11
CA PRO A 201 -6.02 24.68 -27.65
C PRO A 201 -6.43 23.76 -26.50
N ALA A 202 -6.12 22.46 -26.55
CA ALA A 202 -6.42 21.51 -25.47
C ALA A 202 -5.74 21.91 -24.14
N VAL A 203 -4.48 22.33 -24.19
CA VAL A 203 -3.74 22.82 -23.02
C VAL A 203 -4.37 24.10 -22.46
N ARG A 204 -4.76 25.07 -23.31
CA ARG A 204 -5.49 26.28 -22.88
C ARG A 204 -6.87 26.00 -22.29
N GLN A 205 -7.56 24.97 -22.80
CA GLN A 205 -8.83 24.54 -22.23
C GLN A 205 -8.62 23.92 -20.85
N MET A 206 -7.71 22.95 -20.70
CA MET A 206 -7.38 22.36 -19.41
C MET A 206 -6.89 23.41 -18.39
N ALA A 207 -6.19 24.47 -18.84
CA ALA A 207 -5.81 25.59 -17.98
C ALA A 207 -7.03 26.24 -17.31
N ARG A 208 -8.09 26.56 -18.07
CA ARG A 208 -9.36 27.12 -17.51
C ARG A 208 -10.02 26.20 -16.49
N PHE A 209 -9.94 24.88 -16.70
CA PHE A 209 -10.44 23.89 -15.75
C PHE A 209 -9.56 23.71 -14.51
N ALA A 210 -8.30 24.13 -14.54
CA ALA A 210 -7.37 24.04 -13.41
C ALA A 210 -7.39 25.30 -12.51
N GLU A 211 -8.05 26.39 -12.93
CA GLU A 211 -8.05 27.67 -12.22
C GLU A 211 -8.65 27.61 -10.80
N PRO A 212 -8.23 28.48 -9.86
CA PRO A 212 -8.68 28.45 -8.47
C PRO A 212 -10.18 28.68 -8.27
N HIS A 213 -10.85 29.32 -9.23
CA HIS A 213 -12.26 29.69 -9.15
C HIS A 213 -13.23 28.54 -9.48
N VAL A 214 -12.72 27.36 -9.84
CA VAL A 214 -13.52 26.18 -10.19
C VAL A 214 -13.79 25.35 -8.92
N ASP A 215 -15.00 25.43 -8.37
CA ASP A 215 -15.33 24.81 -7.07
C ASP A 215 -15.19 23.26 -7.02
N CYS A 216 -15.21 22.58 -8.17
CA CYS A 216 -15.14 21.12 -8.24
C CYS A 216 -13.69 20.60 -8.31
N GLN A 217 -13.19 20.07 -7.19
CA GLN A 217 -11.82 19.55 -7.03
C GLN A 217 -11.51 18.40 -8.00
N GLU A 218 -12.50 17.55 -8.30
CA GLU A 218 -12.44 16.43 -9.23
C GLU A 218 -12.08 16.89 -10.66
N LEU A 219 -12.73 17.96 -11.13
CA LEU A 219 -12.48 18.54 -12.47
C LEU A 219 -11.10 19.18 -12.54
N ARG A 220 -10.71 19.95 -11.50
CA ARG A 220 -9.39 20.58 -11.42
C ARG A 220 -8.27 19.55 -11.44
N LEU A 221 -8.41 18.48 -10.66
CA LEU A 221 -7.45 17.36 -10.65
C LEU A 221 -7.41 16.65 -12.01
N GLY A 222 -8.56 16.35 -12.61
CA GLY A 222 -8.64 15.77 -13.96
C GLY A 222 -7.88 16.60 -14.99
N ALA A 223 -8.07 17.92 -15.00
CA ALA A 223 -7.36 18.84 -15.87
C ALA A 223 -5.84 18.88 -15.59
N LEU A 224 -5.41 18.87 -14.33
CA LEU A 224 -3.99 18.83 -13.96
C LEU A 224 -3.31 17.51 -14.34
N TRP A 225 -4.00 16.37 -14.25
CA TRP A 225 -3.49 15.09 -14.76
C TRP A 225 -3.41 15.07 -16.29
N GLY A 226 -4.37 15.69 -16.99
CA GLY A 226 -4.31 15.91 -18.43
C GLY A 226 -3.12 16.81 -18.85
N LEU A 227 -2.89 17.90 -18.10
CA LEU A 227 -1.71 18.77 -18.27
C LEU A 227 -0.40 18.03 -17.99
N ALA A 228 -0.37 17.11 -17.02
CA ALA A 228 0.80 16.27 -16.77
C ALA A 228 1.11 15.33 -17.94
N ARG A 229 0.10 14.73 -18.58
CA ARG A 229 0.29 13.95 -19.82
C ARG A 229 0.81 14.83 -20.96
N ALA A 230 0.23 16.02 -21.13
CA ALA A 230 0.64 17.00 -22.14
C ALA A 230 2.03 17.63 -21.89
N GLY A 231 2.56 17.58 -20.66
CA GLY A 231 3.78 18.29 -20.25
C GLY A 231 5.03 17.95 -21.06
N SER A 232 5.16 16.70 -21.52
CA SER A 232 6.28 16.30 -22.41
C SER A 232 6.13 16.77 -23.86
N LYS A 233 4.91 17.13 -24.28
CA LYS A 233 4.58 17.55 -25.66
C LYS A 233 4.51 19.07 -25.80
N GLN A 234 4.06 19.78 -24.75
CA GLN A 234 3.90 21.25 -24.70
C GLN A 234 4.61 21.84 -23.47
N PRO A 235 5.93 21.60 -23.28
CA PRO A 235 6.61 21.86 -22.00
C PRO A 235 6.62 23.33 -21.57
N GLN A 236 6.72 24.27 -22.52
CA GLN A 236 6.73 25.70 -22.18
C GLN A 236 5.34 26.19 -21.74
N LEU A 237 4.30 25.86 -22.50
CA LEU A 237 2.92 26.29 -22.24
C LEU A 237 2.36 25.64 -20.96
N VAL A 238 2.57 24.34 -20.77
CA VAL A 238 2.14 23.65 -19.54
C VAL A 238 2.84 24.27 -18.32
N ARG A 239 4.16 24.50 -18.37
CA ARG A 239 4.91 25.08 -17.25
C ARG A 239 4.42 26.49 -16.88
N GLN A 240 4.05 27.31 -17.86
CA GLN A 240 3.46 28.65 -17.62
C GLN A 240 2.12 28.56 -16.87
N VAL A 241 1.29 27.55 -17.18
CA VAL A 241 -0.01 27.33 -16.53
C VAL A 241 0.13 26.76 -15.12
N VAL A 242 0.94 25.70 -14.92
CA VAL A 242 0.93 24.95 -13.66
C VAL A 242 1.89 25.48 -12.59
N LEU A 243 2.92 26.26 -12.95
CA LEU A 243 3.88 26.77 -11.97
C LEU A 243 3.22 27.73 -10.95
N PRO A 244 2.37 28.71 -11.35
CA PRO A 244 1.64 29.54 -10.40
C PRO A 244 0.80 28.74 -9.41
N ILE A 245 0.09 27.70 -9.89
CA ILE A 245 -0.76 26.81 -9.08
C ILE A 245 0.09 26.04 -8.05
N PHE A 246 1.23 25.47 -8.47
CA PHE A 246 2.15 24.79 -7.56
C PHE A 246 2.70 25.72 -6.46
N THR A 247 3.11 26.94 -6.84
CA THR A 247 3.68 27.92 -5.90
C THR A 247 2.65 28.59 -4.99
N ASN A 248 1.37 28.52 -5.33
CA ASN A 248 0.32 29.14 -4.52
C ASN A 248 0.04 28.30 -3.27
N THR A 249 0.41 28.81 -2.09
CA THR A 249 0.09 28.19 -0.79
C THR A 249 -1.35 28.42 -0.33
N SER A 250 -2.20 29.09 -1.13
CA SER A 250 -3.66 29.07 -0.94
C SER A 250 -4.33 27.94 -1.73
N GLU A 251 -3.56 27.03 -2.33
CA GLU A 251 -4.10 25.87 -3.02
C GLU A 251 -4.04 24.61 -2.15
N SER A 252 -5.00 23.73 -2.39
CA SER A 252 -5.17 22.47 -1.69
C SER A 252 -4.01 21.50 -2.03
N HIS A 253 -3.52 20.70 -1.07
CA HIS A 253 -2.28 19.95 -1.30
C HIS A 253 -2.32 18.95 -2.48
N PRO A 254 -3.42 18.24 -2.79
CA PRO A 254 -3.52 17.38 -3.97
C PRO A 254 -3.46 18.17 -5.29
N ILE A 255 -4.06 19.36 -5.33
CA ILE A 255 -3.99 20.29 -6.48
C ILE A 255 -2.53 20.72 -6.72
N ARG A 256 -1.84 21.12 -5.65
CA ARG A 256 -0.42 21.50 -5.71
C ARG A 256 0.49 20.32 -6.12
N ILE A 257 0.21 19.11 -5.64
CA ILE A 257 0.95 17.90 -6.04
C ILE A 257 0.71 17.54 -7.52
N ALA A 258 -0.54 17.58 -7.99
CA ALA A 258 -0.85 17.34 -9.41
C ALA A 258 -0.18 18.39 -10.32
N ALA A 259 -0.20 19.66 -9.92
CA ALA A 259 0.55 20.73 -10.58
C ALA A 259 2.06 20.49 -10.58
N PHE A 260 2.64 20.01 -9.46
CA PHE A 260 4.05 19.61 -9.39
C PHE A 260 4.39 18.45 -10.35
N VAL A 261 3.54 17.42 -10.44
CA VAL A 261 3.75 16.32 -11.39
C VAL A 261 3.69 16.83 -12.84
N ALA A 262 2.82 17.79 -13.14
CA ALA A 262 2.81 18.47 -14.43
C ALA A 262 4.08 19.32 -14.70
N VAL A 263 4.57 20.05 -13.69
CA VAL A 263 5.86 20.77 -13.78
C VAL A 263 7.00 19.79 -14.08
N ALA A 264 7.04 18.66 -13.37
CA ALA A 264 8.02 17.60 -13.62
C ALA A 264 7.95 17.11 -15.06
N ALA A 265 6.76 16.71 -15.56
CA ALA A 265 6.59 16.21 -16.92
C ALA A 265 7.15 17.15 -18.03
N THR A 266 7.27 18.45 -17.75
CA THR A 266 7.89 19.45 -18.67
C THR A 266 9.42 19.37 -18.78
N HIS A 267 10.09 18.43 -18.10
CA HIS A 267 11.55 18.26 -18.06
C HIS A 267 12.27 19.57 -17.64
N PRO A 268 12.11 20.00 -16.37
CA PRO A 268 12.66 21.27 -15.89
C PRO A 268 14.19 21.33 -15.94
N ASP A 269 14.69 22.57 -15.99
CA ASP A 269 16.10 22.89 -15.91
C ASP A 269 16.61 22.90 -14.46
N LEU A 270 17.93 22.92 -14.29
CA LEU A 270 18.55 22.84 -12.96
C LEU A 270 18.22 24.06 -12.07
N TYR A 271 17.99 25.25 -12.65
CA TYR A 271 17.64 26.43 -11.87
C TYR A 271 16.24 26.30 -11.27
N LEU A 272 15.24 25.88 -12.06
CA LEU A 272 13.90 25.64 -11.56
C LEU A 272 13.86 24.51 -10.50
N LEU A 273 14.56 23.39 -10.73
CA LEU A 273 14.68 22.31 -9.74
C LEU A 273 15.29 22.79 -8.41
N ARG A 274 16.34 23.63 -8.46
CA ARG A 274 16.94 24.24 -7.26
C ARG A 274 16.02 25.25 -6.58
N HIS A 275 15.21 25.99 -7.34
CA HIS A 275 14.23 26.93 -6.79
C HIS A 275 13.13 26.16 -6.02
N ILE A 276 12.54 25.12 -6.63
CA ILE A 276 11.57 24.22 -6.00
C ILE A 276 12.15 23.62 -4.71
N ALA A 277 13.37 23.08 -4.77
CA ALA A 277 14.00 22.44 -3.62
C ALA A 277 14.34 23.39 -2.46
N ARG A 278 14.50 24.70 -2.72
CA ARG A 278 14.64 25.71 -1.67
C ARG A 278 13.29 26.15 -1.12
N GLY A 279 12.30 26.40 -1.99
CA GLY A 279 10.95 26.77 -1.59
C GLY A 279 10.30 25.72 -0.69
N ILE A 280 10.53 24.43 -0.98
CA ILE A 280 9.90 23.33 -0.23
C ILE A 280 10.34 23.27 1.25
N ILE A 281 11.52 23.80 1.60
CA ILE A 281 12.02 23.84 2.98
C ILE A 281 11.04 24.59 3.89
N SER A 282 10.50 25.71 3.39
CA SER A 282 9.57 26.60 4.08
C SER A 282 8.09 26.39 3.70
N ASP A 283 7.75 25.34 2.94
CA ASP A 283 6.36 25.10 2.51
C ASP A 283 5.45 24.76 3.70
N PRO A 284 4.25 25.37 3.83
CA PRO A 284 3.36 25.08 4.95
C PRO A 284 2.77 23.66 4.92
N SER A 285 2.70 23.00 3.76
CA SER A 285 2.12 21.66 3.63
C SER A 285 3.20 20.57 3.77
N ASP A 286 3.09 19.74 4.82
CA ASP A 286 3.94 18.55 4.96
C ASP A 286 3.64 17.51 3.86
N GLN A 287 2.41 17.49 3.32
CA GLN A 287 2.03 16.59 2.22
C GLN A 287 2.74 16.93 0.91
N VAL A 288 2.74 18.21 0.50
CA VAL A 288 3.48 18.64 -0.71
C VAL A 288 4.99 18.42 -0.51
N ALA A 289 5.51 18.75 0.68
CA ALA A 289 6.93 18.60 0.97
C ALA A 289 7.40 17.13 0.94
N SER A 290 6.63 16.21 1.53
CA SER A 290 6.94 14.78 1.50
C SER A 290 6.87 14.20 0.08
N TYR A 291 5.89 14.63 -0.73
CA TYR A 291 5.77 14.18 -2.12
C TYR A 291 6.92 14.69 -3.00
N VAL A 292 7.25 15.98 -2.95
CA VAL A 292 8.32 16.58 -3.75
C VAL A 292 9.69 16.01 -3.38
N THR A 293 9.98 15.88 -2.07
CA THR A 293 11.28 15.35 -1.62
C THR A 293 11.44 13.86 -1.93
N SER A 294 10.39 13.05 -1.78
CA SER A 294 10.41 11.64 -2.21
C SER A 294 10.56 11.50 -3.72
N PHE A 295 9.79 12.26 -4.53
CA PHE A 295 9.93 12.23 -5.99
C PHE A 295 11.37 12.53 -6.44
N PHE A 296 12.01 13.57 -5.90
CA PHE A 296 13.39 13.92 -6.26
C PHE A 296 14.38 12.84 -5.79
N ARG A 297 14.25 12.32 -4.56
CA ARG A 297 15.14 11.26 -4.03
C ARG A 297 15.03 9.95 -4.80
N GLU A 298 13.85 9.62 -5.28
CA GLU A 298 13.58 8.37 -6.00
C GLU A 298 13.95 8.48 -7.48
N MET A 299 13.65 9.61 -8.14
CA MET A 299 14.11 9.87 -9.51
C MET A 299 15.63 9.97 -9.61
N ALA A 300 16.32 10.48 -8.57
CA ALA A 300 17.78 10.46 -8.49
C ALA A 300 18.38 9.04 -8.39
N LYS A 301 17.58 8.01 -8.12
CA LYS A 301 17.99 6.59 -8.12
C LYS A 301 17.60 5.87 -9.41
N SER A 302 16.98 6.55 -10.37
CA SER A 302 16.49 5.91 -11.59
C SER A 302 17.62 5.38 -12.45
N LYS A 303 17.51 4.11 -12.87
CA LYS A 303 18.49 3.46 -13.74
C LYS A 303 18.21 3.62 -15.25
N HIS A 304 17.19 4.40 -15.65
CA HIS A 304 16.81 4.54 -17.06
C HIS A 304 17.86 5.34 -17.84
N PRO A 305 18.35 4.87 -19.01
CA PRO A 305 19.24 5.66 -19.87
C PRO A 305 18.72 7.07 -20.20
N CYS A 306 17.43 7.20 -20.52
CA CYS A 306 16.80 8.49 -20.82
C CYS A 306 16.72 9.44 -19.61
N HIS A 307 16.87 8.94 -18.38
CA HIS A 307 16.85 9.77 -17.17
C HIS A 307 18.24 10.27 -16.76
N VAL A 308 19.33 9.90 -17.44
CA VAL A 308 20.71 10.28 -17.02
C VAL A 308 20.91 11.79 -16.87
N GLU A 309 20.34 12.62 -17.77
CA GLU A 309 20.40 14.08 -17.62
C GLU A 309 19.65 14.56 -16.37
N TRP A 310 18.50 13.93 -16.08
CA TRP A 310 17.65 14.25 -14.94
C TRP A 310 18.29 13.83 -13.61
N THR A 311 18.79 12.59 -13.53
CA THR A 311 19.52 12.06 -12.38
C THR A 311 20.70 12.97 -12.03
N ARG A 312 21.52 13.36 -13.01
CA ARG A 312 22.62 14.33 -12.82
C ARG A 312 22.14 15.69 -12.30
N LYS A 313 21.00 16.21 -12.77
CA LYS A 313 20.42 17.45 -12.21
C LYS A 313 20.05 17.26 -10.73
N LEU A 314 19.42 16.13 -10.38
CA LEU A 314 18.95 15.86 -9.02
C LEU A 314 20.09 15.54 -8.03
N GLU A 315 21.21 14.97 -8.47
CA GLU A 315 22.44 14.82 -7.67
C GLU A 315 22.93 16.15 -7.07
N TYR A 316 22.72 17.28 -7.78
CA TYR A 316 23.04 18.63 -7.30
C TYR A 316 21.93 19.34 -6.51
N VAL A 317 20.78 18.68 -6.32
CA VAL A 317 19.56 19.26 -5.73
C VAL A 317 19.17 18.53 -4.45
N VAL A 318 19.18 17.19 -4.44
CA VAL A 318 18.84 16.39 -3.25
C VAL A 318 19.69 16.77 -2.02
N PRO A 319 21.02 17.01 -2.13
CA PRO A 319 21.84 17.39 -0.96
C PRO A 319 21.49 18.73 -0.31
N ILE A 320 20.62 19.55 -0.93
CA ILE A 320 20.08 20.77 -0.29
C ILE A 320 19.27 20.43 0.98
N TRP A 321 18.82 19.18 1.12
CA TRP A 321 17.97 18.70 2.21
C TRP A 321 18.70 17.89 3.28
N ASP A 322 19.99 17.59 3.13
CA ASP A 322 20.71 16.67 4.02
C ASP A 322 20.83 17.16 5.48
N ASP A 323 20.83 18.49 5.69
CA ASP A 323 20.83 19.13 7.01
C ASP A 323 19.43 19.58 7.49
N VAL A 324 18.37 19.31 6.71
CA VAL A 324 17.02 19.82 6.96
C VAL A 324 16.20 18.80 7.76
N SER A 325 16.13 18.99 9.08
CA SER A 325 15.53 18.03 10.04
C SER A 325 14.07 17.62 9.81
N ARG A 326 13.35 18.29 8.92
CA ARG A 326 12.00 17.94 8.45
C ARG A 326 12.03 16.78 7.44
N PHE A 327 13.13 16.66 6.69
CA PHE A 327 13.31 15.71 5.59
C PHE A 327 14.28 14.55 5.92
N ASP A 328 14.86 14.51 7.13
CA ASP A 328 15.72 13.42 7.65
C ASP A 328 15.06 12.03 7.61
N ARG A 329 13.72 11.97 7.54
CA ARG A 329 12.93 10.74 7.66
C ARG A 329 12.39 10.31 6.30
N THR A 330 12.22 9.00 6.12
CA THR A 330 11.41 8.45 5.03
C THR A 330 9.94 8.81 5.23
N PRO A 331 9.19 9.13 4.16
CA PRO A 331 7.77 9.45 4.25
C PRO A 331 6.96 8.40 5.02
N SER A 332 6.09 8.87 5.90
CA SER A 332 5.12 8.02 6.58
C SER A 332 4.12 7.42 5.58
N HIS A 333 3.45 6.32 5.97
CA HIS A 333 2.28 5.83 5.24
C HIS A 333 1.12 6.85 5.21
N THR A 334 1.08 7.76 6.19
CA THR A 334 0.16 8.91 6.32
C THR A 334 0.56 10.15 5.52
N GLU A 335 1.66 10.08 4.76
CA GLU A 335 2.17 11.17 3.93
C GLU A 335 2.11 10.82 2.44
N SER A 336 1.78 11.84 1.64
CA SER A 336 1.82 11.80 0.19
C SER A 336 3.26 11.57 -0.27
N ARG A 337 3.47 10.56 -1.12
CA ARG A 337 4.81 10.08 -1.47
C ARG A 337 4.85 9.46 -2.86
N PHE A 338 6.03 9.54 -3.47
CA PHE A 338 6.39 8.81 -4.67
C PHE A 338 7.47 7.78 -4.34
N THR A 339 7.39 6.60 -4.95
CA THR A 339 8.43 5.55 -4.87
C THR A 339 8.75 5.03 -6.28
N LEU A 340 10.04 4.84 -6.58
CA LEU A 340 10.50 4.28 -7.84
C LEU A 340 11.39 3.06 -7.58
N TRP A 341 10.93 1.90 -8.03
CA TRP A 341 11.81 0.77 -8.20
C TRP A 341 12.18 0.65 -9.69
N SER A 342 13.47 0.51 -10.02
CA SER A 342 13.90 0.38 -11.42
C SER A 342 15.15 -0.48 -11.59
N THR A 343 15.19 -1.22 -12.70
CA THR A 343 16.32 -2.00 -13.16
C THR A 343 16.66 -1.65 -14.62
N TYR A 344 17.93 -1.80 -14.99
CA TYR A 344 18.39 -1.62 -16.37
C TYR A 344 19.45 -2.67 -16.67
N ASN A 345 19.25 -3.41 -17.77
CA ASN A 345 20.18 -4.40 -18.26
C ASN A 345 20.70 -3.98 -19.64
N GLU A 346 21.92 -3.45 -19.66
CA GLU A 346 22.60 -2.94 -20.86
C GLU A 346 22.72 -4.00 -21.96
N LYS A 347 23.03 -5.26 -21.58
CA LYS A 347 23.21 -6.38 -22.53
C LYS A 347 21.97 -6.64 -23.39
N TYR A 348 20.78 -6.41 -22.84
CA TYR A 348 19.50 -6.64 -23.51
C TYR A 348 18.77 -5.35 -23.89
N ASN A 349 19.39 -4.20 -23.61
CA ASN A 349 18.76 -2.88 -23.66
C ASN A 349 17.34 -2.87 -23.04
N TYR A 350 17.20 -3.56 -21.90
CA TYR A 350 15.94 -3.67 -21.16
C TYR A 350 15.93 -2.73 -19.97
N TYR A 351 14.85 -1.98 -19.82
CA TYR A 351 14.54 -1.21 -18.62
C TYR A 351 13.19 -1.66 -18.07
N GLY A 352 13.16 -2.01 -16.78
CA GLY A 352 11.94 -2.35 -16.05
C GLY A 352 11.79 -1.42 -14.86
N ALA A 353 10.59 -0.88 -14.64
CA ALA A 353 10.32 -0.05 -13.47
C ALA A 353 8.90 -0.21 -12.93
N ILE A 354 8.78 -0.08 -11.61
CA ILE A 354 7.51 0.05 -10.90
C ILE A 354 7.50 1.42 -10.22
N GLN A 355 6.60 2.27 -10.68
CA GLN A 355 6.34 3.60 -10.13
C GLN A 355 5.10 3.53 -9.26
N THR A 356 5.14 4.12 -8.06
CA THR A 356 3.94 4.27 -7.22
C THR A 356 3.86 5.71 -6.71
N SER A 357 2.77 6.39 -7.04
CA SER A 357 2.37 7.69 -6.51
C SER A 357 1.18 7.50 -5.57
N ILE A 358 1.31 8.00 -4.33
CA ILE A 358 0.25 8.01 -3.33
C ILE A 358 0.05 9.45 -2.89
N ILE A 359 -1.19 9.94 -2.99
CA ILE A 359 -1.60 11.26 -2.53
C ILE A 359 -2.67 11.06 -1.47
N MET A 360 -2.46 11.64 -0.29
CA MET A 360 -3.37 11.54 0.84
C MET A 360 -4.62 12.40 0.60
N SER A 361 -5.72 12.11 1.30
CA SER A 361 -6.84 13.06 1.33
C SER A 361 -6.58 14.15 2.38
N GLU A 362 -7.14 15.34 2.13
CA GLU A 362 -7.25 16.43 3.10
C GLU A 362 -8.14 16.04 4.28
N ASP A 363 -9.12 15.16 4.02
CA ASP A 363 -10.22 14.88 4.93
C ASP A 363 -10.33 13.45 5.43
N SER A 364 -9.41 12.58 5.04
CA SER A 364 -9.47 11.17 5.40
C SER A 364 -8.07 10.62 5.68
N TYR A 365 -8.04 9.60 6.53
CA TYR A 365 -6.86 8.74 6.66
C TYR A 365 -6.59 7.92 5.38
N LEU A 366 -7.60 7.72 4.53
CA LEU A 366 -7.46 7.03 3.25
C LEU A 366 -6.85 7.97 2.19
N PRO A 367 -6.04 7.45 1.26
CA PRO A 367 -5.45 8.26 0.20
C PRO A 367 -6.51 8.70 -0.83
N LEU A 368 -6.43 9.96 -1.25
CA LEU A 368 -7.24 10.50 -2.34
C LEU A 368 -6.93 9.80 -3.67
N SER A 369 -5.66 9.44 -3.91
CA SER A 369 -5.29 8.68 -5.10
C SER A 369 -4.10 7.77 -4.89
N ILE A 370 -4.12 6.63 -5.57
CA ILE A 370 -2.99 5.72 -5.73
C ILE A 370 -2.82 5.44 -7.22
N HIS A 371 -1.68 5.79 -7.80
CA HIS A 371 -1.33 5.39 -9.15
C HIS A 371 -0.08 4.51 -9.12
N ARG A 372 -0.24 3.24 -9.46
CA ARG A 372 0.86 2.27 -9.55
C ARG A 372 0.99 1.80 -11.00
N ALA A 373 2.13 2.09 -11.63
CA ALA A 373 2.42 1.68 -13.00
C ALA A 373 3.68 0.83 -13.06
N GLN A 374 3.60 -0.30 -13.75
CA GLN A 374 4.75 -1.03 -14.25
C GLN A 374 5.02 -0.56 -15.68
N LYS A 375 6.26 -0.15 -15.93
CA LYS A 375 6.75 0.32 -17.22
C LYS A 375 7.93 -0.51 -17.65
N ASP A 376 7.85 -1.04 -18.85
CA ASP A 376 8.84 -1.90 -19.46
C ASP A 376 9.29 -1.28 -20.79
N CYS A 377 10.60 -1.30 -21.04
CA CYS A 377 11.17 -0.89 -22.31
C CYS A 377 12.10 -1.99 -22.83
N ILE A 378 11.85 -2.44 -24.06
CA ILE A 378 12.61 -3.50 -24.73
C ILE A 378 13.14 -2.93 -26.05
N SER A 379 14.46 -2.97 -26.27
CA SER A 379 15.10 -2.48 -27.50
C SER A 379 14.74 -1.05 -27.90
N GLY A 380 14.40 -0.19 -26.92
CA GLY A 380 13.97 1.21 -27.13
C GLY A 380 12.45 1.41 -27.24
N PHE A 381 11.65 0.35 -27.40
CA PHE A 381 10.19 0.43 -27.35
C PHE A 381 9.72 0.37 -25.89
N CYS A 382 9.13 1.47 -25.40
CA CYS A 382 8.62 1.59 -24.02
C CYS A 382 7.08 1.55 -23.98
N PHE A 383 6.53 0.80 -23.04
CA PHE A 383 5.08 0.71 -22.78
C PHE A 383 4.80 0.52 -21.28
N ASP A 384 3.60 0.89 -20.83
CA ASP A 384 3.15 0.64 -19.47
C ASP A 384 2.44 -0.72 -19.43
N SER A 385 3.17 -1.80 -19.12
CA SER A 385 2.68 -3.18 -19.20
C SER A 385 1.43 -3.42 -18.35
N LEU A 386 1.40 -2.88 -17.13
CA LEU A 386 0.26 -2.90 -16.22
C LEU A 386 0.23 -1.62 -15.38
N SER A 387 -0.91 -0.92 -15.33
CA SER A 387 -1.13 0.11 -14.30
C SER A 387 -2.49 -0.02 -13.61
N LEU A 388 -2.48 0.27 -12.31
CA LEU A 388 -3.65 0.36 -11.44
C LEU A 388 -3.74 1.80 -10.94
N THR A 389 -4.85 2.46 -11.25
CA THR A 389 -5.14 3.82 -10.78
C THR A 389 -6.40 3.81 -9.94
N TYR A 390 -6.29 4.32 -8.72
CA TYR A 390 -7.39 4.58 -7.80
C TYR A 390 -7.47 6.09 -7.55
N GLN A 391 -8.69 6.62 -7.60
CA GLN A 391 -9.04 7.98 -7.17
C GLN A 391 -10.30 7.90 -6.31
N GLY A 392 -10.35 8.60 -5.20
CA GLY A 392 -11.43 8.48 -4.22
C GLY A 392 -11.71 9.78 -3.49
N TYR A 393 -12.98 10.19 -3.50
CA TYR A 393 -13.52 11.41 -2.93
C TYR A 393 -14.60 11.06 -1.90
N GLY A 394 -14.75 11.86 -0.84
CA GLY A 394 -15.67 11.58 0.26
C GLY A 394 -15.34 10.31 1.06
N LEU A 395 -14.10 9.83 0.98
CA LEU A 395 -13.63 8.58 1.59
C LEU A 395 -13.79 8.55 3.11
N ASP A 396 -13.81 9.71 3.76
CA ASP A 396 -13.98 9.81 5.20
C ASP A 396 -15.27 9.15 5.69
N ARG A 397 -16.37 9.24 4.94
CA ARG A 397 -17.62 8.55 5.28
C ARG A 397 -17.46 7.04 5.41
N VAL A 398 -16.69 6.45 4.50
CA VAL A 398 -16.44 5.01 4.44
C VAL A 398 -15.45 4.60 5.54
N TYR A 399 -14.39 5.39 5.73
CA TYR A 399 -13.42 5.19 6.80
C TYR A 399 -14.09 5.30 8.18
N ASP A 400 -14.86 6.36 8.43
CA ASP A 400 -15.67 6.55 9.63
C ASP A 400 -16.58 5.35 9.88
N ALA A 401 -17.26 4.88 8.84
CA ALA A 401 -18.14 3.74 8.97
C ALA A 401 -17.42 2.41 9.28
N MET A 402 -16.14 2.27 8.92
CA MET A 402 -15.32 1.10 9.23
C MET A 402 -14.68 1.15 10.62
N VAL A 403 -14.23 2.33 11.08
CA VAL A 403 -13.32 2.44 12.24
C VAL A 403 -13.81 3.32 13.40
N SER A 404 -14.81 4.19 13.20
CA SER A 404 -15.28 5.14 14.22
C SER A 404 -15.79 4.43 15.48
N PRO A 405 -15.55 4.98 16.68
CA PRO A 405 -16.35 4.68 17.86
C PRO A 405 -17.84 4.85 17.51
N ARG A 406 -18.68 3.91 17.94
CA ARG A 406 -20.13 3.89 17.62
C ARG A 406 -20.90 3.47 18.87
N THR A 407 -22.23 3.48 18.85
CA THR A 407 -23.08 3.17 20.02
C THR A 407 -23.82 1.83 19.80
N GLY A 408 -23.64 0.80 20.65
CA GLY A 408 -24.17 -0.56 20.43
C GLY A 408 -23.16 -1.72 20.19
N THR A 409 -22.68 -1.93 18.94
CA THR A 409 -21.95 -3.15 18.47
C THR A 409 -20.53 -3.39 19.08
N LYS A 410 -19.75 -4.41 18.65
CA LYS A 410 -18.55 -4.94 19.40
C LYS A 410 -17.19 -4.64 18.74
N TYR A 411 -17.17 -4.11 17.53
CA TYR A 411 -16.02 -4.19 16.63
C TYR A 411 -15.66 -2.81 16.08
N SER A 412 -14.41 -2.41 16.28
CA SER A 412 -13.66 -1.49 15.42
C SER A 412 -12.36 -2.22 15.07
N LEU A 413 -11.89 -2.13 13.83
CA LEU A 413 -10.70 -2.86 13.35
C LEU A 413 -9.41 -2.48 14.10
N TRP A 414 -9.39 -1.33 14.77
CA TRP A 414 -8.28 -0.89 15.62
C TRP A 414 -8.41 -1.32 17.09
N ASN A 415 -9.61 -1.69 17.55
CA ASN A 415 -9.87 -2.14 18.92
C ASN A 415 -9.66 -3.66 19.05
N PHE A 416 -8.46 -4.14 18.71
CA PHE A 416 -8.06 -5.52 19.00
C PHE A 416 -8.09 -5.84 20.52
N PHE A 417 -8.14 -4.81 21.38
CA PHE A 417 -8.12 -4.93 22.85
C PHE A 417 -9.22 -4.14 23.61
N GLY A 418 -10.29 -3.63 22.96
CA GLY A 418 -11.29 -2.72 23.59
C GLY A 418 -12.73 -3.24 23.66
N ARG A 419 -13.44 -3.05 24.80
CA ARG A 419 -14.86 -3.44 25.02
C ARG A 419 -15.88 -2.29 24.77
N ARG A 420 -17.17 -2.54 25.07
CA ARG A 420 -18.39 -1.91 24.48
C ARG A 420 -18.81 -0.52 25.02
N ARG A 421 -19.96 0.01 24.54
CA ARG A 421 -20.23 1.44 24.21
C ARG A 421 -21.53 2.03 24.84
N THR A 422 -21.59 3.35 25.06
CA THR A 422 -22.73 4.13 25.63
C THR A 422 -23.53 4.98 24.61
N THR A 423 -24.54 5.76 25.05
CA THR A 423 -25.60 6.44 24.25
C THR A 423 -25.69 7.98 24.45
N ARG A 424 -26.61 8.65 23.72
CA ARG A 424 -26.75 10.12 23.57
C ARG A 424 -27.37 10.86 24.78
N GLY A 425 -26.89 12.09 24.99
CA GLY A 425 -27.70 13.27 25.38
C GLY A 425 -27.52 13.79 26.81
N ALA A 426 -26.85 14.93 26.97
CA ALA A 426 -26.83 15.74 28.20
C ALA A 426 -27.09 17.21 27.85
N GLU A 427 -27.91 17.90 28.64
CA GLU A 427 -28.40 19.26 28.34
C GLU A 427 -27.31 20.34 28.36
N GLU A 428 -26.27 20.19 29.20
CA GLU A 428 -25.19 21.18 29.33
C GLU A 428 -24.37 21.32 28.03
N ARG A 429 -24.23 20.23 27.25
CA ARG A 429 -23.54 20.25 25.96
C ARG A 429 -24.27 21.10 24.91
N GLN A 430 -25.60 21.13 24.95
CA GLN A 430 -26.39 21.97 24.03
C GLN A 430 -26.12 23.46 24.25
N ARG A 431 -25.72 23.88 25.46
CA ARG A 431 -25.33 25.28 25.70
C ARG A 431 -24.06 25.66 24.92
N ILE A 432 -23.09 24.75 24.79
CA ILE A 432 -21.87 24.97 23.98
C ILE A 432 -22.25 25.02 22.49
N ASP A 433 -23.07 24.07 22.03
CA ASP A 433 -23.53 23.99 20.62
C ASP A 433 -24.39 25.20 20.20
N ASN A 434 -25.08 25.85 21.15
CA ASN A 434 -25.90 27.04 20.91
C ASN A 434 -25.15 28.38 21.07
N SER A 435 -24.04 28.42 21.81
CA SER A 435 -23.28 29.65 22.13
C SER A 435 -22.08 29.88 21.21
N LEU A 436 -21.52 28.82 20.63
CA LEU A 436 -20.54 28.90 19.55
C LEU A 436 -21.12 28.31 18.26
N PRO A 437 -21.07 29.00 17.10
CA PRO A 437 -21.65 28.54 15.83
C PRO A 437 -20.82 27.46 15.14
N ILE A 438 -20.36 26.45 15.88
CA ILE A 438 -19.57 25.32 15.41
C ILE A 438 -20.50 24.36 14.65
N THR A 439 -20.73 24.68 13.38
CA THR A 439 -21.49 23.82 12.47
C THR A 439 -20.78 22.48 12.27
N PRO A 440 -21.41 21.33 12.56
CA PRO A 440 -20.82 20.02 12.34
C PRO A 440 -20.32 19.85 10.91
N ARG A 441 -19.33 18.99 10.75
CA ARG A 441 -18.78 18.66 9.45
C ARG A 441 -19.65 17.61 8.77
N ASP A 442 -20.30 17.98 7.67
CA ASP A 442 -20.95 17.02 6.78
C ASP A 442 -19.93 16.18 5.99
N PHE A 443 -20.25 14.91 5.79
CA PHE A 443 -19.49 14.05 4.89
C PHE A 443 -19.75 14.45 3.43
N LYS A 444 -18.67 14.68 2.67
CA LYS A 444 -18.76 14.84 1.21
C LYS A 444 -19.39 13.58 0.58
N PRO A 445 -20.09 13.69 -0.56
CA PRO A 445 -20.56 12.53 -1.31
C PRO A 445 -19.41 11.57 -1.63
N PHE A 446 -19.67 10.27 -1.53
CA PHE A 446 -18.65 9.26 -1.86
C PHE A 446 -18.64 8.99 -3.38
N SER A 447 -17.45 9.10 -3.97
CA SER A 447 -17.18 8.65 -5.33
C SER A 447 -15.78 8.06 -5.38
N ALA A 448 -15.62 6.85 -5.91
CA ALA A 448 -14.30 6.27 -6.13
C ALA A 448 -14.21 5.61 -7.51
N ARG A 449 -13.11 5.84 -8.21
CA ARG A 449 -12.80 5.25 -9.52
C ARG A 449 -11.58 4.36 -9.39
N VAL A 450 -11.69 3.12 -9.86
CA VAL A 450 -10.56 2.19 -10.04
C VAL A 450 -10.43 1.89 -11.53
N LYS A 451 -9.25 2.14 -12.10
CA LYS A 451 -8.92 1.96 -13.52
C LYS A 451 -7.77 0.97 -13.64
N ILE A 452 -7.96 -0.06 -14.47
CA ILE A 452 -6.91 -1.00 -14.89
C ILE A 452 -6.51 -0.68 -16.33
N THR A 453 -5.20 -0.47 -16.51
CA THR A 453 -4.56 -0.21 -17.80
C THR A 453 -3.61 -1.36 -18.07
N VAL A 454 -3.61 -1.89 -19.30
CA VAL A 454 -2.68 -2.93 -19.74
C VAL A 454 -2.06 -2.48 -21.07
N TRP A 455 -0.74 -2.62 -21.21
CA TRP A 455 0.05 -2.14 -22.36
C TRP A 455 -0.17 -0.65 -22.71
N GLY A 456 -0.48 0.21 -21.73
CA GLY A 456 -0.72 1.65 -21.90
C GLY A 456 -2.17 2.06 -22.20
N HIS A 457 -3.10 1.10 -22.34
CA HIS A 457 -4.50 1.34 -22.68
C HIS A 457 -5.47 0.89 -21.58
N THR A 458 -6.55 1.64 -21.36
CA THR A 458 -7.59 1.33 -20.35
C THR A 458 -8.39 0.10 -20.76
N VAL A 459 -8.32 -0.99 -19.99
CA VAL A 459 -9.08 -2.22 -20.27
C VAL A 459 -10.38 -2.26 -19.47
N GLU A 460 -10.35 -1.82 -18.21
CA GLU A 460 -11.51 -1.86 -17.31
C GLU A 460 -11.50 -0.65 -16.37
N THR A 461 -12.69 -0.11 -16.08
CA THR A 461 -12.88 0.98 -15.11
C THR A 461 -14.12 0.70 -14.27
N TRP A 462 -13.97 0.74 -12.95
CA TRP A 462 -15.03 0.62 -11.96
C TRP A 462 -15.26 1.96 -11.28
N ASP A 463 -16.40 2.58 -11.55
CA ASP A 463 -16.90 3.73 -10.80
C ASP A 463 -17.81 3.22 -9.66
N LEU A 464 -17.48 3.62 -8.44
CA LEU A 464 -18.14 3.26 -7.18
C LEU A 464 -18.80 4.51 -6.62
N GLU A 465 -20.13 4.54 -6.64
CA GLU A 465 -20.93 5.73 -6.32
C GLU A 465 -21.58 5.63 -4.92
N GLU A 466 -22.37 6.65 -4.55
CA GLU A 466 -23.15 6.75 -3.30
C GLU A 466 -23.93 5.46 -2.94
N THR A 467 -24.38 4.66 -3.92
CA THR A 467 -25.09 3.38 -3.69
C THR A 467 -24.22 2.29 -3.06
N LEU A 468 -22.90 2.38 -3.23
CA LEU A 468 -21.91 1.58 -2.51
C LEU A 468 -21.51 2.23 -1.18
N ALA A 469 -21.68 3.54 -1.02
CA ALA A 469 -21.55 4.17 0.29
C ALA A 469 -22.73 3.84 1.21
N ASP A 470 -23.96 3.71 0.68
CA ASP A 470 -25.16 3.26 1.41
C ASP A 470 -24.93 1.96 2.19
N PHE A 471 -24.13 1.04 1.63
CA PHE A 471 -23.68 -0.19 2.28
C PHE A 471 -23.04 0.03 3.66
N PHE A 472 -22.41 1.19 3.86
CA PHE A 472 -21.73 1.60 5.08
C PHE A 472 -22.55 2.57 5.96
N LYS A 473 -23.68 3.10 5.48
CA LYS A 473 -24.41 4.23 6.13
C LYS A 473 -25.18 3.87 7.40
N GLU A 474 -25.75 2.68 7.55
CA GLU A 474 -26.68 2.36 8.66
C GLU A 474 -26.21 1.24 9.62
N PRO A 475 -25.79 1.57 10.87
CA PRO A 475 -25.20 0.58 11.78
C PRO A 475 -26.15 -0.05 12.81
N ALA A 476 -27.42 0.39 12.87
CA ALA A 476 -28.26 0.20 14.06
C ALA A 476 -29.14 -1.07 14.06
N THR A 477 -29.61 -1.54 12.90
CA THR A 477 -30.64 -2.60 12.82
C THR A 477 -30.24 -3.81 11.98
N ARG A 478 -29.17 -3.76 11.18
CA ARG A 478 -28.84 -4.83 10.23
C ARG A 478 -27.34 -5.07 10.02
N GLY A 479 -26.74 -5.84 10.94
CA GLY A 479 -25.56 -6.64 10.58
C GLY A 479 -25.82 -7.59 9.39
N THR A 480 -27.09 -7.88 9.13
CA THR A 480 -27.57 -8.62 7.96
C THR A 480 -27.45 -7.88 6.63
N ASN A 481 -27.49 -6.53 6.55
CA ASN A 481 -27.49 -5.82 5.26
C ASN A 481 -26.12 -5.78 4.59
N MET A 482 -25.07 -5.48 5.37
CA MET A 482 -23.68 -5.47 4.89
C MET A 482 -23.26 -6.89 4.49
N ALA A 483 -23.62 -7.89 5.29
CA ALA A 483 -23.51 -9.29 4.91
C ALA A 483 -24.30 -9.56 3.62
N HIS A 484 -25.61 -9.33 3.57
CA HIS A 484 -26.46 -9.64 2.40
C HIS A 484 -25.99 -9.00 1.09
N ARG A 485 -25.48 -7.75 1.09
CA ARG A 485 -24.97 -7.14 -0.15
C ARG A 485 -23.57 -7.65 -0.53
N LEU A 486 -22.67 -7.93 0.43
CA LEU A 486 -21.38 -8.57 0.13
C LEU A 486 -21.59 -10.03 -0.34
N ILE A 487 -22.49 -10.74 0.32
CA ILE A 487 -23.06 -12.04 -0.08
C ILE A 487 -23.58 -11.93 -1.51
N SER A 488 -24.40 -10.93 -1.86
CA SER A 488 -24.91 -10.76 -3.22
C SER A 488 -23.81 -10.52 -4.27
N LEU A 489 -22.71 -9.85 -3.90
CA LEU A 489 -21.54 -9.67 -4.78
C LEU A 489 -20.73 -10.96 -4.94
N LEU A 490 -20.64 -11.79 -3.90
CA LEU A 490 -19.93 -13.08 -3.91
C LEU A 490 -20.79 -14.22 -4.53
N GLN A 491 -22.12 -14.10 -4.46
CA GLN A 491 -23.13 -14.92 -5.11
C GLN A 491 -23.31 -14.61 -6.60
N ARG A 492 -22.81 -13.48 -7.11
CA ARG A 492 -22.73 -13.22 -8.55
C ARG A 492 -21.76 -14.21 -9.20
N GLY A 493 -22.31 -15.34 -9.63
CA GLY A 493 -21.66 -16.24 -10.54
C GLY A 493 -21.45 -15.59 -11.91
N GLY A 494 -20.50 -16.09 -12.67
CA GLY A 494 -20.26 -15.64 -14.03
C GLY A 494 -18.93 -16.15 -14.57
N GLU A 495 -19.00 -16.69 -15.78
CA GLU A 495 -17.83 -16.98 -16.61
C GLU A 495 -17.48 -15.73 -17.43
N THR A 496 -16.20 -15.48 -17.66
CA THR A 496 -15.73 -14.38 -18.50
C THR A 496 -14.52 -14.85 -19.28
N LYS A 497 -14.66 -14.88 -20.60
CA LYS A 497 -13.62 -15.16 -21.59
C LYS A 497 -13.32 -13.85 -22.32
N ARG A 498 -12.05 -13.50 -22.49
CA ARG A 498 -11.61 -12.34 -23.28
C ARG A 498 -10.33 -12.69 -24.04
N PHE A 499 -10.35 -12.47 -25.35
CA PHE A 499 -9.16 -12.56 -26.20
C PHE A 499 -8.68 -11.16 -26.58
N PHE A 500 -7.37 -10.96 -26.56
CA PHE A 500 -6.69 -9.75 -27.01
C PHE A 500 -5.52 -10.14 -27.90
N LEU A 501 -5.43 -9.53 -29.09
CA LEU A 501 -4.20 -9.48 -29.87
C LEU A 501 -3.46 -8.20 -29.45
N THR A 502 -2.19 -8.29 -29.05
CA THR A 502 -1.46 -7.15 -28.47
C THR A 502 0.05 -7.38 -28.42
N PRO A 503 0.88 -6.46 -28.95
CA PRO A 503 0.69 -5.72 -30.20
C PRO A 503 1.00 -6.60 -31.42
N VAL A 504 0.58 -6.17 -32.62
CA VAL A 504 1.14 -6.65 -33.89
C VAL A 504 2.14 -5.61 -34.39
N MET A 505 3.43 -5.95 -34.42
CA MET A 505 4.45 -5.12 -35.05
C MET A 505 4.95 -5.81 -36.31
N LEU A 506 4.64 -5.23 -37.46
CA LEU A 506 5.20 -5.63 -38.75
C LEU A 506 6.11 -4.50 -39.26
N LEU A 507 7.41 -4.73 -39.23
CA LEU A 507 8.42 -3.78 -39.73
C LEU A 507 9.04 -4.35 -41.01
N GLN A 508 8.76 -3.74 -42.16
CA GLN A 508 9.39 -4.08 -43.43
C GLN A 508 10.55 -3.11 -43.72
N ILE A 509 11.71 -3.65 -44.07
CA ILE A 509 12.95 -2.91 -44.32
C ILE A 509 13.48 -3.33 -45.70
N PRO A 510 13.62 -2.40 -46.67
CA PRO A 510 14.33 -2.72 -47.92
C PRO A 510 15.82 -2.93 -47.61
N THR A 511 16.36 -4.08 -48.00
CA THR A 511 17.81 -4.35 -47.90
C THR A 511 18.57 -3.67 -49.04
N ASP A 512 19.88 -3.48 -48.86
CA ASP A 512 20.77 -2.93 -49.91
C ASP A 512 20.77 -3.76 -51.22
N VAL A 513 20.39 -5.05 -51.14
CA VAL A 513 20.24 -5.96 -52.28
C VAL A 513 18.82 -5.96 -52.88
N GLY A 514 17.92 -5.11 -52.39
CA GLY A 514 16.55 -4.96 -52.89
C GLY A 514 15.55 -6.01 -52.42
N LEU A 515 15.97 -6.97 -51.59
CA LEU A 515 15.06 -7.93 -50.94
C LEU A 515 14.33 -7.24 -49.77
N PRO A 516 13.02 -7.47 -49.56
CA PRO A 516 12.32 -7.00 -48.38
C PRO A 516 12.70 -7.88 -47.17
N ALA A 517 13.39 -7.31 -46.18
CA ALA A 517 13.46 -7.91 -44.85
C ALA A 517 12.19 -7.56 -44.07
N PHE A 518 11.70 -8.46 -43.24
CA PHE A 518 10.56 -8.20 -42.36
C PHE A 518 10.79 -8.76 -40.96
N VAL A 519 10.46 -7.95 -39.95
CA VAL A 519 10.30 -8.36 -38.55
C VAL A 519 8.81 -8.40 -38.26
N GLU A 520 8.35 -9.52 -37.73
CA GLU A 520 6.97 -9.71 -37.28
C GLU A 520 6.96 -10.12 -35.82
N LEU A 521 6.20 -9.39 -35.01
CA LEU A 521 5.90 -9.71 -33.61
C LEU A 521 4.38 -9.77 -33.47
N LYS A 522 3.85 -10.92 -33.06
CA LYS A 522 2.44 -11.14 -32.77
C LYS A 522 2.32 -11.73 -31.38
N GLN A 523 1.41 -11.23 -30.55
CA GLN A 523 1.11 -11.86 -29.27
C GLN A 523 -0.40 -11.89 -29.02
N THR A 524 -0.90 -13.06 -28.65
CA THR A 524 -2.28 -13.30 -28.23
C THR A 524 -2.32 -13.51 -26.72
N ASN A 525 -3.31 -12.91 -26.07
CA ASN A 525 -3.55 -13.02 -24.64
C ASN A 525 -5.00 -13.45 -24.44
N PHE A 526 -5.19 -14.58 -23.75
CA PHE A 526 -6.49 -15.11 -23.36
C PHE A 526 -6.63 -15.01 -21.83
N PHE A 527 -7.74 -14.44 -21.39
CA PHE A 527 -8.11 -14.37 -19.98
C PHE A 527 -9.43 -15.11 -19.76
N TYR A 528 -9.40 -16.06 -18.83
CA TYR A 528 -10.54 -16.84 -18.38
C TYR A 528 -10.74 -16.63 -16.87
N VAL A 529 -11.95 -16.23 -16.50
CA VAL A 529 -12.34 -16.05 -15.11
C VAL A 529 -13.69 -16.74 -14.87
N ASN A 530 -13.67 -17.86 -14.16
CA ASN A 530 -14.88 -18.56 -13.72
C ASN A 530 -15.12 -18.29 -12.24
N ARG A 531 -16.28 -17.69 -11.96
CA ARG A 531 -16.76 -17.41 -10.61
C ARG A 531 -18.03 -18.23 -10.38
N GLN A 532 -17.96 -19.21 -9.49
CA GLN A 532 -19.16 -19.86 -8.98
C GLN A 532 -19.82 -18.98 -7.92
N PRO A 533 -21.16 -18.94 -7.78
CA PRO A 533 -21.80 -18.30 -6.65
C PRO A 533 -21.22 -18.83 -5.32
N ALA A 534 -20.77 -17.94 -4.44
CA ALA A 534 -20.37 -18.35 -3.09
C ALA A 534 -21.63 -18.75 -2.28
N THR A 535 -21.57 -19.87 -1.56
CA THR A 535 -22.65 -20.30 -0.68
C THR A 535 -22.40 -19.77 0.74
N PHE A 536 -23.50 -19.53 1.45
CA PHE A 536 -23.50 -18.96 2.79
C PHE A 536 -24.48 -19.74 3.64
N GLU A 537 -23.97 -20.36 4.69
CA GLU A 537 -24.74 -21.18 5.63
C GLU A 537 -24.56 -20.61 7.04
N GLN A 538 -25.64 -20.56 7.81
CA GLN A 538 -25.59 -20.19 9.22
C GLN A 538 -26.25 -21.30 10.03
N ASP A 539 -25.47 -21.90 10.93
CA ASP A 539 -25.89 -22.99 11.83
C ASP A 539 -25.59 -22.55 13.26
N ASP A 540 -26.65 -22.26 14.03
CA ASP A 540 -26.62 -21.60 15.35
C ASP A 540 -25.65 -20.40 15.41
N ASP A 541 -24.50 -20.58 16.08
CA ASP A 541 -23.46 -19.57 16.33
C ASP A 541 -22.33 -19.60 15.29
N LYS A 542 -22.43 -20.41 14.24
CA LYS A 542 -21.40 -20.55 13.20
C LYS A 542 -21.86 -19.97 11.88
N PHE A 543 -21.00 -19.15 11.28
CA PHE A 543 -21.18 -18.60 9.94
C PHE A 543 -20.20 -19.24 8.97
N MET A 544 -20.70 -19.89 7.93
CA MET A 544 -19.94 -20.65 6.95
C MET A 544 -20.04 -20.01 5.57
N VAL A 545 -18.92 -19.90 4.88
CA VAL A 545 -18.79 -19.33 3.53
C VAL A 545 -18.00 -20.32 2.67
N ASP A 546 -18.56 -20.79 1.57
CA ASP A 546 -17.85 -21.59 0.58
C ASP A 546 -17.65 -20.80 -0.72
N PHE A 547 -16.43 -20.77 -1.26
CA PHE A 547 -16.13 -20.03 -2.48
C PHE A 547 -15.16 -20.77 -3.41
N GLN A 548 -15.66 -21.03 -4.63
CA GLN A 548 -14.89 -21.62 -5.73
C GLN A 548 -14.65 -20.61 -6.86
N ARG A 549 -13.40 -20.48 -7.30
CA ARG A 549 -12.94 -19.57 -8.35
C ARG A 549 -11.92 -20.30 -9.23
N HIS A 550 -11.86 -19.99 -10.52
CA HIS A 550 -10.78 -20.43 -11.40
C HIS A 550 -10.36 -19.28 -12.29
N TYR A 551 -9.09 -18.91 -12.19
CA TYR A 551 -8.45 -17.91 -13.04
C TYR A 551 -7.47 -18.63 -13.96
N LEU A 552 -7.55 -18.40 -15.25
CA LEU A 552 -6.58 -18.86 -16.25
C LEU A 552 -6.18 -17.66 -17.10
N MET A 553 -4.87 -17.48 -17.27
CA MET A 553 -4.25 -16.54 -18.19
C MET A 553 -3.36 -17.34 -19.13
N ASP A 554 -3.53 -17.19 -20.43
CA ASP A 554 -2.69 -17.84 -21.42
C ASP A 554 -2.18 -16.80 -22.42
N THR A 555 -0.86 -16.70 -22.55
CA THR A 555 -0.20 -15.76 -23.44
C THR A 555 0.66 -16.54 -24.42
N TYR A 556 0.33 -16.47 -25.70
CA TYR A 556 1.15 -16.99 -26.79
C TYR A 556 1.80 -15.82 -27.54
N HIS A 557 3.10 -15.95 -27.81
CA HIS A 557 3.93 -14.93 -28.41
C HIS A 557 4.73 -15.54 -29.55
N TYR A 558 4.63 -14.93 -30.71
CA TYR A 558 5.26 -15.31 -31.96
C TYR A 558 6.18 -14.17 -32.41
N THR A 559 7.42 -14.51 -32.76
CA THR A 559 8.38 -13.58 -33.34
C THR A 559 9.01 -14.22 -34.56
N TYR A 560 9.14 -13.45 -35.64
CA TYR A 560 9.81 -13.86 -36.86
C TYR A 560 10.68 -12.73 -37.41
N PHE A 561 11.85 -13.07 -37.94
CA PHE A 561 12.66 -12.20 -38.77
C PHE A 561 13.13 -12.96 -40.00
N GLY A 562 12.86 -12.41 -41.19
CA GLY A 562 13.23 -13.05 -42.43
C GLY A 562 13.34 -12.10 -43.61
N PHE A 563 13.63 -12.68 -44.76
CA PHE A 563 13.73 -12.03 -46.05
C PHE A 563 12.71 -12.65 -47.00
N GLY A 564 11.94 -11.79 -47.65
CA GLY A 564 11.16 -12.19 -48.80
C GLY A 564 12.05 -12.37 -50.02
N LEU A 565 11.74 -13.38 -50.83
CA LEU A 565 12.36 -13.73 -52.11
C LEU A 565 11.29 -13.56 -53.20
N PRO A 566 11.07 -12.33 -53.71
CA PRO A 566 9.94 -12.05 -54.60
C PRO A 566 9.94 -12.84 -55.91
N PHE A 567 11.13 -13.26 -56.36
CA PHE A 567 11.37 -13.97 -57.61
C PHE A 567 10.86 -15.42 -57.57
N ASP A 568 11.06 -16.09 -56.43
CA ASP A 568 10.68 -17.49 -56.21
C ASP A 568 9.34 -17.63 -55.49
N GLN A 569 8.64 -16.51 -55.26
CA GLN A 569 7.49 -16.40 -54.36
C GLN A 569 7.75 -17.06 -52.99
N ALA A 570 8.95 -16.90 -52.43
CA ALA A 570 9.38 -17.59 -51.22
C ALA A 570 9.78 -16.62 -50.10
N TYR A 571 9.93 -17.13 -48.89
CA TYR A 571 10.51 -16.41 -47.75
C TYR A 571 11.47 -17.30 -46.97
N VAL A 572 12.47 -16.70 -46.33
CA VAL A 572 13.48 -17.40 -45.52
C VAL A 572 13.84 -16.60 -44.28
N GLY A 573 13.91 -17.25 -43.11
CA GLY A 573 14.21 -16.55 -41.87
C GLY A 573 14.21 -17.45 -40.64
N ALA A 574 14.22 -16.81 -39.47
CA ALA A 574 14.21 -17.47 -38.18
C ALA A 574 13.37 -16.69 -37.17
N GLY A 575 12.84 -17.41 -36.19
CA GLY A 575 11.92 -16.86 -35.22
C GLY A 575 11.90 -17.67 -33.93
N TYR A 576 10.98 -17.34 -33.05
CA TYR A 576 10.61 -18.18 -31.92
C TYR A 576 9.12 -18.07 -31.62
N GLU A 577 8.57 -19.16 -31.12
CA GLU A 577 7.28 -19.17 -30.43
C GLU A 577 7.49 -19.38 -28.93
N LYS A 578 6.62 -18.77 -28.12
CA LYS A 578 6.61 -18.83 -26.67
C LYS A 578 5.16 -18.95 -26.22
N ARG A 579 4.90 -19.76 -25.20
CA ARG A 579 3.61 -19.76 -24.47
C ARG A 579 3.86 -19.65 -22.98
N LEU A 580 2.99 -18.94 -22.28
CA LEU A 580 2.91 -18.89 -20.83
C LEU A 580 1.44 -19.02 -20.42
N ALA A 581 1.06 -20.21 -19.94
CA ALA A 581 -0.24 -20.48 -19.34
C ALA A 581 -0.11 -20.54 -17.82
N LEU A 582 -0.91 -19.76 -17.10
CA LEU A 582 -1.02 -19.74 -15.64
C LEU A 582 -2.46 -20.09 -15.26
N SER A 583 -2.66 -21.20 -14.55
CA SER A 583 -3.96 -21.71 -14.13
C SER A 583 -4.04 -21.80 -12.61
N LEU A 584 -5.00 -21.10 -12.01
CA LEU A 584 -5.19 -20.99 -10.57
C LEU A 584 -6.62 -21.36 -10.17
N PRO A 585 -6.93 -22.67 -10.05
CA PRO A 585 -8.14 -23.12 -9.37
C PRO A 585 -8.01 -22.87 -7.87
N PHE A 586 -9.04 -22.27 -7.30
CA PHE A 586 -9.13 -21.93 -5.89
C PHE A 586 -10.49 -22.37 -5.35
N HIS A 587 -10.49 -23.17 -4.29
CA HIS A 587 -11.66 -23.62 -3.57
C HIS A 587 -11.33 -23.58 -2.08
N ALA A 588 -12.06 -22.77 -1.32
CA ALA A 588 -11.89 -22.72 0.12
C ALA A 588 -13.23 -22.44 0.82
N ARG A 589 -13.29 -22.91 2.06
CA ARG A 589 -14.38 -22.71 3.00
C ARG A 589 -13.87 -21.94 4.21
N ALA A 590 -14.64 -20.96 4.68
CA ALA A 590 -14.35 -20.19 5.88
C ALA A 590 -15.50 -20.37 6.87
N THR A 591 -15.18 -20.71 8.12
CA THR A 591 -16.14 -20.90 9.21
C THR A 591 -15.74 -20.01 10.38
N TYR A 592 -16.62 -19.11 10.80
CA TYR A 592 -16.42 -18.25 11.96
C TYR A 592 -17.39 -18.59 13.08
N ASP A 593 -16.86 -18.88 14.26
CA ASP A 593 -17.63 -19.24 15.46
C ASP A 593 -17.81 -18.02 16.38
N LEU A 594 -19.06 -17.60 16.58
CA LEU A 594 -19.44 -16.39 17.33
C LEU A 594 -19.28 -16.52 18.85
N LYS A 595 -19.21 -17.74 19.38
CA LYS A 595 -19.04 -18.03 20.82
C LYS A 595 -17.56 -18.10 21.22
N THR A 596 -16.75 -18.77 20.41
CA THR A 596 -15.33 -19.02 20.68
C THR A 596 -14.38 -18.03 20.00
N HIS A 597 -14.90 -17.16 19.13
CA HIS A 597 -14.14 -16.19 18.34
C HIS A 597 -13.01 -16.83 17.51
N ARG A 598 -13.22 -18.08 17.06
CA ARG A 598 -12.29 -18.80 16.17
C ARG A 598 -12.71 -18.67 14.71
N LEU A 599 -11.75 -18.39 13.84
CA LEU A 599 -11.87 -18.41 12.39
C LEU A 599 -11.14 -19.64 11.86
N LYS A 600 -11.89 -20.61 11.32
CA LYS A 600 -11.36 -21.77 10.61
C LYS A 600 -11.41 -21.51 9.10
N LEU A 601 -10.29 -21.69 8.41
CA LEU A 601 -10.18 -21.65 6.95
C LEU A 601 -9.77 -23.04 6.47
N GLU A 602 -10.53 -23.61 5.53
CA GLU A 602 -10.30 -24.94 4.98
C GLU A 602 -10.08 -24.81 3.46
N ARG A 603 -9.01 -25.41 2.94
CA ARG A 603 -8.75 -25.53 1.51
C ARG A 603 -8.72 -27.00 1.13
N SER A 604 -9.68 -27.40 0.29
CA SER A 604 -9.69 -28.73 -0.33
C SER A 604 -8.63 -28.81 -1.43
N LEU A 605 -7.98 -29.98 -1.50
CA LEU A 605 -7.02 -30.38 -2.54
C LEU A 605 -7.57 -31.53 -3.40
N ASP A 606 -8.88 -31.80 -3.35
CA ASP A 606 -9.50 -32.95 -4.05
C ASP A 606 -9.40 -32.90 -5.58
N LYS A 607 -9.05 -31.72 -6.14
CA LYS A 607 -8.80 -31.49 -7.58
C LYS A 607 -7.31 -31.54 -7.96
N VAL A 608 -6.46 -32.11 -7.10
CA VAL A 608 -5.04 -32.36 -7.36
C VAL A 608 -4.89 -33.75 -8.03
N PRO A 609 -4.10 -33.91 -9.11
CA PRO A 609 -3.15 -32.94 -9.65
C PRO A 609 -3.75 -31.89 -10.58
N PHE A 610 -3.20 -30.68 -10.56
CA PHE A 610 -3.51 -29.64 -11.54
C PHE A 610 -2.27 -28.83 -11.92
N ASP A 611 -2.19 -28.41 -13.18
CA ASP A 611 -1.13 -27.53 -13.66
C ASP A 611 -1.33 -26.11 -13.14
N VAL A 612 -0.27 -25.54 -12.55
CA VAL A 612 -0.23 -24.14 -12.10
C VAL A 612 0.35 -23.26 -13.20
N LEU A 613 1.48 -23.68 -13.77
CA LEU A 613 2.19 -22.95 -14.80
C LEU A 613 2.66 -23.92 -15.88
N ASN A 614 2.44 -23.57 -17.14
CA ASN A 614 3.04 -24.22 -18.29
C ASN A 614 3.69 -23.15 -19.19
N TYR A 615 4.98 -23.31 -19.44
CA TYR A 615 5.78 -22.39 -20.24
C TYR A 615 6.60 -23.19 -21.26
N TYR A 616 6.61 -22.73 -22.51
CA TYR A 616 7.56 -23.21 -23.50
C TYR A 616 8.15 -22.06 -24.32
N PHE A 617 9.30 -22.33 -24.91
CA PHE A 617 10.02 -21.43 -25.81
C PHE A 617 10.75 -22.27 -26.88
N LYS A 618 10.32 -22.15 -28.14
CA LYS A 618 10.81 -22.94 -29.28
C LYS A 618 11.28 -22.00 -30.41
N PRO A 619 12.59 -21.75 -30.54
CA PRO A 619 13.13 -21.10 -31.73
C PRO A 619 13.12 -22.06 -32.92
N TYR A 620 12.87 -21.51 -34.09
CA TYR A 620 12.77 -22.23 -35.35
C TYR A 620 13.42 -21.44 -36.49
N SER A 621 13.84 -22.12 -37.54
CA SER A 621 14.05 -21.52 -38.86
C SER A 621 12.91 -21.92 -39.80
N ALA A 622 12.51 -21.01 -40.68
CA ALA A 622 11.44 -21.25 -41.65
C ALA A 622 11.89 -20.87 -43.05
N PHE A 623 11.52 -21.72 -44.00
CA PHE A 623 11.51 -21.47 -45.43
C PHE A 623 10.13 -21.90 -45.95
N GLY A 624 9.48 -21.07 -46.75
CA GLY A 624 8.14 -21.35 -47.27
C GLY A 624 7.81 -20.50 -48.50
N TYR A 625 6.66 -20.76 -49.12
CA TYR A 625 6.18 -20.03 -50.29
C TYR A 625 4.99 -19.13 -49.92
N TYR A 626 4.81 -18.00 -50.60
CA TYR A 626 3.74 -17.02 -50.31
C TYR A 626 2.33 -17.53 -50.62
N ASN A 627 2.19 -18.59 -51.43
CA ASN A 627 0.89 -19.17 -51.79
C ASN A 627 0.45 -20.28 -50.83
N ASP A 628 1.36 -20.77 -49.96
CA ASP A 628 0.98 -21.63 -48.85
C ASP A 628 0.44 -20.72 -47.74
N THR A 629 -0.75 -21.03 -47.20
CA THR A 629 -1.21 -20.40 -45.96
C THR A 629 -0.16 -20.64 -44.87
N ILE A 630 0.11 -19.64 -44.02
CA ILE A 630 1.15 -19.73 -42.99
C ILE A 630 0.63 -20.55 -41.80
N SER A 631 0.35 -21.83 -42.05
CA SER A 631 0.11 -22.84 -41.04
C SER A 631 1.43 -23.17 -40.35
N VAL A 632 1.68 -22.48 -39.23
CA VAL A 632 2.81 -22.76 -38.33
C VAL A 632 2.68 -24.16 -37.68
N GLU A 633 1.51 -24.82 -37.80
CA GLU A 633 1.25 -26.16 -37.28
C GLU A 633 1.55 -27.29 -38.28
N ASP A 634 1.32 -27.11 -39.59
CA ASP A 634 1.47 -28.21 -40.57
C ASP A 634 2.92 -28.51 -40.98
N TYR A 635 3.79 -27.49 -40.99
CA TYR A 635 5.21 -27.69 -41.21
C TYR A 635 5.94 -27.72 -39.87
N GLY A 636 6.51 -28.86 -39.52
CA GLY A 636 7.40 -29.03 -38.38
C GLY A 636 8.70 -28.23 -38.55
N LEU A 637 8.61 -26.91 -38.37
CA LEU A 637 9.70 -25.96 -38.64
C LEU A 637 10.95 -26.38 -37.86
N PRO A 638 12.09 -26.62 -38.55
CA PRO A 638 13.28 -27.15 -37.92
C PRO A 638 13.73 -26.24 -36.78
N THR A 639 13.83 -26.82 -35.59
CA THR A 639 14.28 -26.10 -34.40
C THR A 639 15.76 -25.75 -34.53
N THR A 640 16.18 -24.62 -33.96
CA THR A 640 17.58 -24.17 -34.05
C THR A 640 18.53 -24.92 -33.09
N TYR A 641 18.15 -26.13 -32.67
CA TYR A 641 18.86 -27.00 -31.72
C TYR A 641 18.45 -28.45 -31.97
N ASN A 642 19.33 -29.41 -31.68
CA ASN A 642 18.93 -30.82 -31.71
C ASN A 642 18.23 -31.20 -30.40
N ASP A 643 17.17 -32.01 -30.46
CA ASP A 643 16.44 -32.45 -29.27
C ASP A 643 17.32 -33.23 -28.27
N GLU A 644 18.42 -33.84 -28.75
CA GLU A 644 19.44 -34.54 -27.98
C GLU A 644 20.29 -33.63 -27.07
N GLU A 645 20.37 -32.33 -27.38
CA GLU A 645 21.14 -31.35 -26.58
C GLU A 645 20.42 -30.94 -25.28
N LEU A 646 19.14 -31.29 -25.16
CA LEU A 646 18.25 -30.90 -24.07
C LEU A 646 17.97 -32.05 -23.12
N THR A 647 18.29 -31.86 -21.84
CA THR A 647 17.92 -32.80 -20.78
C THR A 647 16.64 -32.41 -20.07
N TRP A 648 15.80 -33.41 -19.81
CA TRP A 648 14.67 -33.29 -18.90
C TRP A 648 15.14 -33.35 -17.45
N HIS A 649 14.66 -32.42 -16.65
CA HIS A 649 14.79 -32.41 -15.20
C HIS A 649 13.38 -32.39 -14.62
N ASN A 650 12.93 -33.55 -14.13
CA ASN A 650 11.75 -33.65 -13.29
C ASN A 650 12.19 -33.68 -11.83
N ARG A 651 11.60 -32.83 -11.00
CA ARG A 651 11.77 -32.90 -9.54
C ARG A 651 10.53 -32.42 -8.83
N THR A 652 10.00 -33.27 -7.97
CA THR A 652 8.95 -32.90 -7.01
C THR A 652 9.58 -32.25 -5.78
N TYR A 653 9.07 -31.09 -5.39
CA TYR A 653 9.50 -30.38 -4.19
C TYR A 653 8.39 -30.42 -3.13
N PHE A 654 8.78 -30.55 -1.87
CA PHE A 654 7.92 -30.49 -0.67
C PHE A 654 6.89 -31.61 -0.47
N ALA A 655 6.74 -32.57 -1.40
CA ALA A 655 5.78 -33.69 -1.32
C ALA A 655 5.76 -34.38 0.05
N ASP A 656 6.88 -34.98 0.45
CA ASP A 656 7.02 -35.73 1.70
C ASP A 656 6.69 -34.86 2.93
N THR A 657 7.04 -33.57 2.85
CA THR A 657 6.92 -32.61 3.96
C THR A 657 5.50 -32.07 4.15
N LEU A 658 4.76 -31.82 3.07
CA LEU A 658 3.41 -31.20 3.12
C LEU A 658 2.28 -32.17 2.77
N GLY A 659 2.57 -33.40 2.34
CA GLY A 659 1.60 -34.35 1.78
C GLY A 659 1.08 -33.96 0.38
N TYR A 660 1.61 -32.88 -0.21
CA TYR A 660 1.43 -32.52 -1.61
C TYR A 660 2.71 -31.83 -2.09
N GLY A 661 3.03 -32.01 -3.37
CA GLY A 661 4.27 -31.56 -3.98
C GLY A 661 4.06 -30.58 -5.11
N TYR A 662 5.11 -29.81 -5.40
CA TYR A 662 5.24 -29.06 -6.65
C TYR A 662 6.14 -29.89 -7.58
N GLU A 663 5.54 -30.61 -8.52
CA GLU A 663 6.27 -31.27 -9.59
C GLU A 663 6.74 -30.20 -10.58
N VAL A 664 8.06 -30.01 -10.66
CA VAL A 664 8.68 -29.07 -11.60
C VAL A 664 9.38 -29.87 -12.68
N LYS A 665 8.77 -29.88 -13.88
CA LYS A 665 9.30 -30.49 -15.10
C LYS A 665 9.92 -29.40 -15.97
N SER A 666 11.21 -29.48 -16.21
CA SER A 666 11.91 -28.52 -17.06
C SER A 666 12.80 -29.19 -18.12
N ARG A 667 12.95 -28.55 -19.28
CA ARG A 667 13.78 -29.00 -20.39
C ARG A 667 14.83 -27.93 -20.71
N LEU A 668 16.10 -28.28 -20.54
CA LEU A 668 17.22 -27.34 -20.37
C LEU A 668 18.52 -27.89 -21.00
N PHE A 669 19.42 -27.01 -21.44
CA PHE A 669 20.77 -27.41 -21.89
C PHE A 669 21.65 -27.82 -20.70
N THR A 670 22.33 -28.97 -20.80
CA THR A 670 23.16 -29.55 -19.73
C THR A 670 24.31 -28.65 -19.27
N LYS A 671 24.98 -27.97 -20.20
CA LYS A 671 26.26 -27.28 -19.98
C LYS A 671 26.16 -26.07 -19.04
N ASP A 672 25.06 -25.32 -19.11
CA ASP A 672 24.87 -24.07 -18.37
C ASP A 672 23.82 -24.12 -17.26
N LEU A 673 22.98 -25.18 -17.23
CA LEU A 673 21.89 -25.43 -16.27
C LEU A 673 22.14 -24.90 -14.85
N LYS A 674 23.21 -25.39 -14.21
CA LYS A 674 23.50 -25.09 -12.79
C LYS A 674 23.83 -23.61 -12.58
N LYS A 675 24.58 -23.02 -13.51
CA LYS A 675 24.98 -21.61 -13.47
C LYS A 675 23.77 -20.71 -13.70
N SER A 676 22.93 -21.06 -14.67
CA SER A 676 21.73 -20.31 -15.04
C SER A 676 20.63 -20.35 -13.97
N LEU A 677 20.35 -21.52 -13.39
CA LEU A 677 19.43 -21.62 -12.26
C LEU A 677 19.96 -20.87 -11.03
N GLN A 678 21.26 -20.97 -10.73
CA GLN A 678 21.87 -20.22 -9.63
C GLN A 678 21.72 -18.70 -9.85
N HIS A 679 21.97 -18.22 -11.07
CA HIS A 679 21.84 -16.81 -11.44
C HIS A 679 20.38 -16.31 -11.31
N PHE A 680 19.42 -17.05 -11.89
CA PHE A 680 17.98 -16.71 -11.81
C PHE A 680 17.44 -16.70 -10.36
N TRP A 681 17.81 -17.69 -9.55
CA TRP A 681 17.27 -17.79 -8.19
C TRP A 681 17.95 -16.84 -7.19
N HIS A 682 19.27 -16.59 -7.32
CA HIS A 682 20.05 -15.92 -6.27
C HIS A 682 20.66 -14.57 -6.65
N ASP A 683 20.90 -14.29 -7.93
CA ASP A 683 21.58 -13.06 -8.35
C ASP A 683 20.60 -12.02 -8.93
N MET A 684 19.57 -12.46 -9.66
CA MET A 684 18.57 -11.58 -10.27
C MET A 684 17.58 -11.00 -9.24
N ASP A 685 17.14 -9.76 -9.49
CA ASP A 685 15.99 -9.15 -8.81
C ASP A 685 14.63 -9.59 -9.41
N LEU A 686 13.52 -9.10 -8.87
CA LEU A 686 12.16 -9.48 -9.30
C LEU A 686 11.79 -9.03 -10.72
N ALA A 687 12.29 -7.89 -11.21
CA ALA A 687 12.03 -7.36 -12.54
C ALA A 687 12.96 -8.03 -13.56
N GLU A 688 14.22 -8.25 -13.18
CA GLU A 688 15.14 -9.07 -13.96
C GLU A 688 14.59 -10.48 -14.16
N LYS A 689 13.99 -11.11 -13.14
CA LYS A 689 13.30 -12.41 -13.29
C LYS A 689 12.06 -12.33 -14.18
N GLY A 690 11.26 -11.27 -14.06
CA GLY A 690 10.10 -11.03 -14.93
C GLY A 690 10.53 -10.95 -16.40
N PHE A 691 11.45 -10.05 -16.72
CA PHE A 691 12.07 -9.93 -18.04
C PHE A 691 12.71 -11.22 -18.53
N TYR A 692 13.39 -11.94 -17.64
CA TYR A 692 14.06 -13.19 -17.99
C TYR A 692 13.05 -14.26 -18.45
N LEU A 693 11.92 -14.40 -17.76
CA LEU A 693 10.85 -15.32 -18.18
C LEU A 693 10.13 -14.83 -19.43
N ASP A 694 10.05 -13.51 -19.62
CA ASP A 694 9.34 -12.90 -20.73
C ASP A 694 10.13 -12.98 -22.05
N VAL A 695 11.38 -12.53 -22.07
CA VAL A 695 12.23 -12.49 -23.28
C VAL A 695 13.11 -13.73 -23.45
N ASN A 696 13.37 -14.47 -22.36
CA ASN A 696 14.21 -15.68 -22.34
C ASN A 696 15.53 -15.54 -23.14
N PRO A 697 16.36 -14.53 -22.81
CA PRO A 697 17.50 -14.14 -23.64
C PRO A 697 18.66 -15.16 -23.66
N HIS A 698 18.58 -16.21 -22.83
CA HIS A 698 19.51 -17.33 -22.83
C HIS A 698 18.87 -18.64 -23.32
N TRP A 699 17.66 -18.58 -23.89
CA TRP A 699 17.02 -19.72 -24.55
C TRP A 699 16.77 -20.93 -23.63
N HIS A 700 16.68 -20.70 -22.33
CA HIS A 700 16.47 -21.72 -21.31
C HIS A 700 15.68 -21.13 -20.10
N PRO A 701 14.58 -21.75 -19.63
CA PRO A 701 14.00 -23.03 -20.07
C PRO A 701 13.45 -23.03 -21.50
N ARG A 702 13.54 -24.19 -22.17
CA ARG A 702 12.80 -24.50 -23.41
C ARG A 702 11.39 -24.97 -23.08
N HIS A 703 11.24 -25.66 -21.96
CA HIS A 703 9.97 -26.05 -21.37
C HIS A 703 10.10 -25.94 -19.84
N LEU A 704 9.05 -25.44 -19.18
CA LEU A 704 8.89 -25.40 -17.73
C LEU A 704 7.41 -25.61 -17.41
N SER A 705 7.08 -26.74 -16.80
CA SER A 705 5.78 -27.04 -16.23
C SER A 705 5.92 -27.13 -14.71
N ILE A 706 5.00 -26.49 -14.00
CA ILE A 706 4.84 -26.58 -12.55
C ILE A 706 3.43 -27.10 -12.29
N ARG A 707 3.34 -28.31 -11.77
CA ARG A 707 2.10 -29.01 -11.43
C ARG A 707 2.05 -29.22 -9.93
N ILE A 708 0.90 -28.96 -9.31
CA ILE A 708 0.68 -29.42 -7.94
C ILE A 708 0.22 -30.87 -8.03
N VAL A 709 0.90 -31.77 -7.32
CA VAL A 709 0.68 -33.22 -7.31
C VAL A 709 0.44 -33.72 -5.88
N PRO A 710 -0.28 -34.82 -5.65
CA PRO A 710 -0.35 -35.41 -4.32
C PRO A 710 1.02 -36.04 -3.99
N ALA A 711 1.34 -36.18 -2.71
CA ALA A 711 2.48 -37.01 -2.32
C ALA A 711 2.17 -38.50 -2.58
N GLU A 712 3.19 -39.29 -2.93
CA GLU A 712 3.04 -40.74 -3.17
C GLU A 712 2.64 -41.47 -1.87
N GLU A 713 3.21 -41.05 -0.74
CA GLU A 713 2.86 -41.51 0.60
C GLU A 713 2.32 -40.35 1.46
N ASP A 714 1.45 -40.67 2.42
CA ASP A 714 0.87 -39.69 3.36
C ASP A 714 0.26 -38.43 2.69
N ALA A 715 -0.43 -38.62 1.56
CA ALA A 715 -1.07 -37.54 0.81
C ALA A 715 -2.02 -36.69 1.66
N THR A 716 -2.04 -35.38 1.45
CA THR A 716 -2.92 -34.40 2.12
C THR A 716 -4.08 -34.01 1.20
N HIS A 717 -5.30 -34.11 1.72
CA HIS A 717 -6.55 -33.76 1.02
C HIS A 717 -7.12 -32.42 1.46
N THR A 718 -6.88 -32.01 2.71
CA THR A 718 -7.38 -30.73 3.26
C THR A 718 -6.29 -30.00 4.02
N ILE A 719 -6.11 -28.71 3.72
CA ILE A 719 -5.32 -27.79 4.55
C ILE A 719 -6.31 -27.00 5.41
N GLU A 720 -6.17 -27.06 6.72
CA GLU A 720 -6.95 -26.26 7.68
C GLU A 720 -6.05 -25.24 8.37
N VAL A 721 -6.53 -24.01 8.53
CA VAL A 721 -5.91 -22.96 9.35
C VAL A 721 -6.97 -22.49 10.34
N ASP A 722 -6.73 -22.68 11.63
CA ASP A 722 -7.62 -22.26 12.71
C ASP A 722 -6.95 -21.15 13.52
N ILE A 723 -7.59 -19.97 13.52
CA ILE A 723 -7.11 -18.74 14.17
C ILE A 723 -8.06 -18.42 15.32
N GLY A 724 -7.59 -18.55 16.54
CA GLY A 724 -8.35 -18.21 17.75
C GLY A 724 -7.70 -17.06 18.50
N TYR A 725 -8.50 -16.10 18.97
CA TYR A 725 -8.00 -14.95 19.72
C TYR A 725 -8.86 -14.69 20.97
N ASN A 726 -8.22 -14.70 22.14
CA ASN A 726 -8.88 -14.59 23.44
C ASN A 726 -8.22 -13.52 24.32
N VAL A 727 -9.06 -12.85 25.13
CA VAL A 727 -8.63 -11.87 26.14
C VAL A 727 -9.15 -12.31 27.51
N PHE A 728 -8.23 -12.57 28.44
CA PHE A 728 -8.52 -13.01 29.79
C PHE A 728 -8.36 -11.84 30.77
N GLY A 729 -9.34 -11.70 31.66
CA GLY A 729 -9.33 -10.76 32.78
C GLY A 729 -8.94 -11.43 34.10
N GLN A 730 -9.12 -10.69 35.19
CA GLN A 730 -8.63 -10.98 36.55
C GLN A 730 -8.86 -12.42 37.04
N ASP A 731 -10.01 -13.04 36.73
CA ASP A 731 -10.42 -14.32 37.35
C ASP A 731 -9.94 -15.59 36.61
N ALA A 732 -9.22 -15.47 35.48
CA ALA A 732 -8.90 -16.60 34.59
C ALA A 732 -7.45 -16.62 34.08
N VAL A 733 -6.50 -16.07 34.86
CA VAL A 733 -5.08 -16.07 34.50
C VAL A 733 -4.41 -17.38 34.93
N GLU A 734 -4.47 -18.42 34.10
CA GLU A 734 -3.51 -19.53 34.20
C GLU A 734 -2.12 -19.03 33.75
N THR A 735 -1.31 -18.53 34.69
CA THR A 735 0.12 -18.24 34.45
C THR A 735 0.89 -19.54 34.24
N ARG A 736 1.03 -19.97 32.98
CA ARG A 736 1.84 -21.14 32.56
C ARG A 736 3.32 -20.80 32.29
N ASN A 737 3.72 -19.53 32.44
CA ASN A 737 5.07 -19.03 32.16
C ASN A 737 6.04 -19.42 33.29
N ASN A 738 7.17 -20.06 32.95
CA ASN A 738 8.12 -20.58 33.94
C ASN A 738 8.97 -19.50 34.63
N ILE A 739 9.07 -18.30 34.05
CA ILE A 739 9.79 -17.15 34.61
C ILE A 739 8.93 -16.41 35.65
N ALA A 740 7.61 -16.59 35.60
CA ALA A 740 6.65 -15.89 36.47
C ALA A 740 6.46 -16.62 37.81
N SER A 741 7.41 -16.48 38.74
CA SER A 741 7.14 -16.77 40.16
C SER A 741 6.19 -15.71 40.72
N VAL A 742 4.89 -16.01 40.78
CA VAL A 742 3.85 -15.11 41.31
C VAL A 742 3.84 -15.10 42.86
N GLU A 743 5.02 -14.94 43.46
CA GLU A 743 5.17 -14.60 44.87
C GLU A 743 5.38 -13.09 44.99
N GLY A 744 4.29 -12.34 45.25
CA GLY A 744 4.39 -10.98 45.78
C GLY A 744 3.91 -9.81 44.92
N THR A 745 3.25 -10.01 43.77
CA THR A 745 2.61 -8.90 43.02
C THR A 745 1.08 -8.86 43.22
N PRO A 746 0.56 -8.09 44.20
CA PRO A 746 -0.85 -7.71 44.20
C PRO A 746 -1.08 -6.65 43.11
N GLY A 747 -1.68 -7.03 41.99
CA GLY A 747 -1.91 -6.11 40.88
C GLY A 747 -2.72 -6.73 39.74
N ASN A 748 -3.59 -5.93 39.13
CA ASN A 748 -4.52 -6.36 38.08
C ASN A 748 -3.77 -6.64 36.76
N LEU A 749 -3.60 -7.92 36.43
CA LEU A 749 -3.00 -8.39 35.17
C LEU A 749 -4.02 -8.44 34.02
N SER A 750 -3.56 -8.19 32.80
CA SER A 750 -4.29 -8.46 31.56
C SER A 750 -3.49 -9.45 30.71
N SER A 751 -4.16 -10.43 30.09
CA SER A 751 -3.53 -11.47 29.27
C SER A 751 -4.27 -11.65 27.94
N HIS A 752 -3.50 -11.62 26.86
CA HIS A 752 -3.96 -11.76 25.48
C HIS A 752 -3.33 -13.02 24.88
N ILE A 753 -4.15 -13.88 24.25
CA ILE A 753 -3.67 -15.13 23.66
C ILE A 753 -4.15 -15.22 22.22
N LEU A 754 -3.19 -15.32 21.29
CA LEU A 754 -3.39 -15.61 19.88
C LEU A 754 -2.92 -17.03 19.58
N ASN A 755 -3.81 -17.86 19.06
CA ASN A 755 -3.54 -19.21 18.59
C ASN A 755 -3.68 -19.27 17.07
N VAL A 756 -2.68 -19.83 16.39
CA VAL A 756 -2.72 -20.13 14.95
C VAL A 756 -2.27 -21.57 14.75
N ASP A 757 -3.23 -22.43 14.41
CA ASP A 757 -3.03 -23.85 14.17
C ASP A 757 -3.17 -24.14 12.67
N VAL A 758 -2.11 -24.63 12.02
CA VAL A 758 -2.10 -25.08 10.62
C VAL A 758 -2.03 -26.60 10.60
N SER A 759 -3.04 -27.25 10.01
CA SER A 759 -3.14 -28.71 9.92
C SER A 759 -3.27 -29.19 8.48
N PHE A 760 -2.41 -30.13 8.09
CA PHE A 760 -2.46 -30.84 6.82
C PHE A 760 -3.10 -32.20 7.08
N LYS A 761 -4.36 -32.35 6.66
CA LYS A 761 -5.17 -33.55 6.88
C LYS A 761 -5.20 -34.42 5.63
N GLY A 762 -5.00 -35.71 5.83
CA GLY A 762 -5.05 -36.74 4.80
C GLY A 762 -4.83 -38.10 5.44
N ASN A 763 -4.11 -39.01 4.78
CA ASN A 763 -3.81 -40.35 5.32
C ASN A 763 -3.08 -40.29 6.68
N LYS A 764 -2.23 -39.27 6.86
CA LYS A 764 -1.57 -38.92 8.12
C LYS A 764 -1.76 -37.43 8.39
N SER A 765 -2.21 -37.10 9.59
CA SER A 765 -2.37 -35.72 10.03
C SER A 765 -1.03 -35.14 10.43
N ARG A 766 -0.63 -34.03 9.78
CA ARG A 766 0.54 -33.22 10.17
C ARG A 766 0.05 -31.87 10.68
N SER A 767 0.67 -31.30 11.71
CA SER A 767 0.26 -29.98 12.22
C SER A 767 1.43 -29.12 12.74
N VAL A 768 1.25 -27.81 12.58
CA VAL A 768 2.01 -26.74 13.25
C VAL A 768 1.01 -26.00 14.13
N ARG A 769 1.26 -25.96 15.43
CA ARG A 769 0.49 -25.16 16.38
C ARG A 769 1.36 -24.03 16.88
N THR A 770 0.80 -22.82 16.95
CA THR A 770 1.48 -21.66 17.52
C THR A 770 0.58 -20.92 18.50
N GLU A 771 1.09 -20.68 19.70
CA GLU A 771 0.45 -19.90 20.76
C GLU A 771 1.37 -18.71 21.06
N LEU A 772 0.82 -17.50 20.99
CA LEU A 772 1.46 -16.27 21.45
C LEU A 772 0.60 -15.68 22.56
N GLN A 773 1.11 -15.75 23.79
CA GLN A 773 0.54 -15.11 24.97
C GLN A 773 1.35 -13.85 25.31
N VAL A 774 0.66 -12.71 25.44
CA VAL A 774 1.22 -11.46 25.95
C VAL A 774 0.44 -11.09 27.21
N THR A 775 1.15 -10.98 28.33
CA THR A 775 0.60 -10.62 29.64
C THR A 775 1.31 -9.37 30.14
N HIS A 776 0.59 -8.43 30.74
CA HIS A 776 1.19 -7.22 31.31
C HIS A 776 0.44 -6.73 32.56
N THR A 777 1.13 -5.93 33.37
CA THR A 777 0.52 -5.14 34.45
C THR A 777 -0.24 -3.95 33.90
N ARG A 778 -1.21 -3.42 34.67
CA ARG A 778 -2.08 -2.32 34.26
C ARG A 778 -1.34 -0.99 34.02
N ASP A 779 -0.23 -0.77 34.72
CA ASP A 779 0.70 0.35 34.57
C ASP A 779 1.66 0.22 33.35
N PHE A 780 1.63 -0.93 32.66
CA PHE A 780 2.57 -1.30 31.60
C PHE A 780 4.07 -1.25 32.02
N LEU A 781 4.38 -1.44 33.30
CA LEU A 781 5.77 -1.53 33.78
C LEU A 781 6.34 -2.95 33.69
N LYS A 782 5.50 -3.99 33.82
CA LYS A 782 5.95 -5.40 33.74
C LYS A 782 5.22 -6.11 32.60
N HIS A 783 6.00 -6.75 31.75
CA HIS A 783 5.52 -7.48 30.57
C HIS A 783 6.08 -8.89 30.56
N TRP A 784 5.27 -9.83 30.12
CA TRP A 784 5.66 -11.21 29.88
C TRP A 784 5.15 -11.64 28.51
N VAL A 785 6.03 -12.22 27.69
CA VAL A 785 5.63 -12.82 26.42
C VAL A 785 6.01 -14.29 26.44
N ARG A 786 5.02 -15.15 26.20
CA ARG A 786 5.22 -16.58 25.99
C ARG A 786 4.88 -16.89 24.53
N PHE A 787 5.81 -17.52 23.85
CA PHE A 787 5.63 -18.07 22.51
C PHE A 787 5.86 -19.58 22.54
N VAL A 788 4.89 -20.35 22.08
CA VAL A 788 5.00 -21.80 21.92
C VAL A 788 4.79 -22.16 20.46
N TYR A 789 5.71 -22.94 19.92
CA TYR A 789 5.63 -23.57 18.61
C TYR A 789 5.69 -25.08 18.81
N ASP A 790 4.70 -25.82 18.32
CA ASP A 790 4.64 -27.28 18.39
C ASP A 790 4.33 -27.83 16.99
N ARG A 791 5.32 -28.49 16.38
CA ARG A 791 5.21 -29.13 15.06
C ARG A 791 5.27 -30.64 15.21
N SER A 792 4.30 -31.35 14.63
CA SER A 792 4.35 -32.81 14.51
C SER A 792 5.54 -33.27 13.63
N PRO A 793 5.88 -34.56 13.59
CA PRO A 793 6.67 -35.12 12.50
C PRO A 793 6.07 -34.77 11.13
N PHE A 794 6.90 -34.23 10.22
CA PHE A 794 6.52 -33.94 8.83
C PHE A 794 7.30 -34.81 7.84
N ARG A 795 8.47 -35.35 8.24
CA ARG A 795 9.35 -36.16 7.39
C ARG A 795 9.61 -37.53 8.00
N ASP A 796 9.94 -38.49 7.15
CA ASP A 796 10.29 -39.84 7.59
C ASP A 796 11.63 -39.85 8.31
N GLY A 797 11.67 -40.59 9.43
CA GLY A 797 12.74 -40.53 10.42
C GLY A 797 12.52 -39.51 11.55
N GLU A 798 11.54 -38.61 11.46
CA GLU A 798 11.07 -37.83 12.61
C GLU A 798 10.07 -38.67 13.43
N SER A 799 10.42 -39.07 14.66
CA SER A 799 9.50 -39.81 15.55
C SER A 799 8.75 -38.91 16.54
N ASN A 800 9.35 -37.78 16.91
CA ASN A 800 8.89 -36.91 17.99
C ASN A 800 8.52 -35.54 17.44
N HIS A 801 7.63 -34.84 18.13
CA HIS A 801 7.32 -33.45 17.85
C HIS A 801 8.58 -32.56 17.97
N THR A 802 8.63 -31.48 17.19
CA THR A 802 9.59 -30.39 17.37
C THR A 802 8.90 -29.24 18.10
N LYS A 803 9.24 -29.06 19.38
CA LYS A 803 8.73 -27.97 20.21
C LYS A 803 9.79 -26.90 20.40
N VAL A 804 9.34 -25.64 20.39
CA VAL A 804 10.11 -24.47 20.80
C VAL A 804 9.22 -23.66 21.74
N CYS A 805 9.69 -23.42 22.96
CA CYS A 805 9.06 -22.52 23.91
C CYS A 805 10.01 -21.36 24.19
N LEU A 806 9.52 -20.14 24.07
CA LEU A 806 10.21 -18.92 24.48
C LEU A 806 9.33 -18.23 25.53
N ASP A 807 9.72 -18.29 26.79
CA ASP A 807 9.15 -17.47 27.85
C ASP A 807 10.04 -16.22 27.99
N THR A 808 9.46 -15.03 28.17
CA THR A 808 10.18 -13.79 28.45
C THR A 808 9.54 -12.99 29.57
N ALA A 809 10.33 -12.14 30.22
CA ALA A 809 9.89 -11.15 31.20
C ALA A 809 10.70 -9.86 31.02
N VAL A 810 10.03 -8.70 31.01
CA VAL A 810 10.68 -7.38 30.91
C VAL A 810 10.09 -6.45 31.96
N THR A 811 10.96 -5.84 32.77
CA THR A 811 10.62 -4.89 33.83
C THR A 811 11.17 -3.51 33.47
N PHE A 812 10.27 -2.56 33.27
CA PHE A 812 10.57 -1.14 33.09
C PHE A 812 10.61 -0.43 34.45
N PRO A 813 11.45 0.61 34.61
CA PRO A 813 11.55 1.36 35.85
C PRO A 813 10.35 2.30 36.03
N GLU A 814 9.95 2.50 37.29
CA GLU A 814 8.94 3.50 37.65
C GLU A 814 9.43 4.93 37.32
N PRO A 815 8.52 5.83 36.90
CA PRO A 815 8.86 7.21 36.60
C PRO A 815 9.07 8.05 37.87
N ASP A 816 10.22 8.68 37.98
CA ASP A 816 10.53 9.64 39.04
C ASP A 816 9.97 11.03 38.71
N TRP A 817 8.66 11.23 38.95
CA TRP A 817 8.00 12.53 38.72
C TRP A 817 8.52 13.66 39.62
N GLN A 818 9.30 13.38 40.67
CA GLN A 818 9.96 14.44 41.45
C GLN A 818 11.09 15.12 40.65
N LYS A 819 11.65 14.43 39.64
CA LYS A 819 12.61 15.00 38.69
C LYS A 819 11.95 15.75 37.52
N ALA A 820 10.62 15.87 37.48
CA ALA A 820 9.90 16.52 36.38
C ALA A 820 10.33 17.98 36.16
N ASP A 821 10.72 18.70 37.21
CA ASP A 821 11.24 20.08 37.12
C ASP A 821 12.68 20.15 36.58
N ASN A 822 13.45 19.05 36.66
CA ASN A 822 14.81 18.95 36.14
C ASN A 822 14.90 17.91 35.02
N LEU A 823 14.39 18.27 33.84
CA LEU A 823 14.36 17.40 32.66
C LEU A 823 15.72 16.77 32.29
N ALA A 824 16.85 17.40 32.65
CA ALA A 824 18.18 16.86 32.40
C ALA A 824 18.41 15.50 33.09
N THR A 825 17.91 15.35 34.32
CA THR A 825 18.12 14.17 35.17
C THR A 825 16.99 13.14 35.11
N PHE A 826 15.88 13.45 34.43
CA PHE A 826 14.63 12.66 34.50
C PHE A 826 14.78 11.16 34.21
N TYR A 827 15.60 10.80 33.22
CA TYR A 827 15.91 9.39 32.87
C TYR A 827 17.31 8.94 33.33
N GLN A 828 18.04 9.76 34.08
CA GLN A 828 19.43 9.46 34.46
C GLN A 828 19.49 8.26 35.41
N GLY A 829 20.21 7.21 34.98
CA GLY A 829 20.40 5.98 35.77
C GLY A 829 19.29 4.94 35.63
N ASN A 830 18.28 5.19 34.79
CA ASN A 830 17.23 4.21 34.52
C ASN A 830 17.79 2.96 33.83
N LYS A 831 17.26 1.79 34.22
CA LYS A 831 17.61 0.49 33.64
C LYS A 831 16.35 -0.29 33.30
N ILE A 832 16.41 -1.15 32.28
CA ILE A 832 15.39 -2.17 32.01
C ILE A 832 16.02 -3.53 32.28
N GLU A 833 15.34 -4.35 33.09
CA GLU A 833 15.70 -5.76 33.28
C GLU A 833 14.89 -6.60 32.28
N ALA A 834 15.56 -7.51 31.56
CA ALA A 834 14.94 -8.35 30.55
C ALA A 834 15.48 -9.78 30.63
N LYS A 835 14.59 -10.75 30.85
CA LYS A 835 14.91 -12.17 30.94
C LYS A 835 14.20 -12.96 29.85
N ALA A 836 14.86 -13.96 29.30
CA ALA A 836 14.25 -14.87 28.33
C ALA A 836 14.79 -16.30 28.47
N ASP A 837 13.88 -17.27 28.48
CA ASP A 837 14.16 -18.70 28.48
C ASP A 837 13.69 -19.30 27.15
N LEU A 838 14.66 -19.69 26.31
CA LEU A 838 14.43 -20.41 25.06
C LEU A 838 14.71 -21.91 25.28
N ALA A 839 13.65 -22.72 25.27
CA ALA A 839 13.73 -24.18 25.33
C ALA A 839 13.32 -24.80 23.99
N TYR A 840 14.08 -25.78 23.48
CA TYR A 840 13.73 -26.49 22.24
C TYR A 840 14.08 -27.98 22.28
N GLY A 841 13.25 -28.81 21.65
CA GLY A 841 13.44 -30.26 21.59
C GLY A 841 12.15 -31.04 21.38
N ALA A 842 12.10 -32.28 21.87
CA ALA A 842 10.86 -33.08 21.89
C ALA A 842 9.86 -32.59 22.96
N ASP A 843 10.38 -32.00 24.04
CA ASP A 843 9.64 -31.35 25.10
C ASP A 843 10.46 -30.13 25.57
N CYS A 844 9.79 -29.03 25.88
CA CYS A 844 10.40 -27.85 26.48
C CYS A 844 10.90 -28.11 27.91
N SER A 845 10.38 -29.15 28.59
CA SER A 845 10.85 -29.51 29.94
C SER A 845 12.25 -30.16 29.94
N GLN A 846 12.57 -31.02 28.96
CA GLN A 846 13.82 -31.82 28.91
C GLN A 846 14.73 -31.51 27.71
N GLY A 847 14.36 -30.52 26.89
CA GLY A 847 15.10 -30.11 25.70
C GLY A 847 16.41 -29.36 25.99
N SER A 848 17.03 -28.86 24.92
CA SER A 848 18.09 -27.86 25.00
C SER A 848 17.52 -26.54 25.52
N ARG A 849 18.25 -25.85 26.39
CA ARG A 849 17.81 -24.57 26.97
C ARG A 849 18.87 -23.49 26.83
N ILE A 850 18.43 -22.26 26.61
CA ILE A 850 19.25 -21.04 26.65
C ILE A 850 18.50 -20.03 27.52
N HIS A 851 19.08 -19.70 28.67
CA HIS A 851 18.66 -18.61 29.54
C HIS A 851 19.44 -17.34 29.16
N LEU A 852 18.73 -16.23 29.11
CA LEU A 852 19.23 -14.90 28.79
C LEU A 852 18.83 -13.97 29.93
N ASP A 853 19.79 -13.39 30.65
CA ASP A 853 19.55 -12.36 31.67
C ASP A 853 20.25 -11.06 31.24
N GLY A 854 19.46 -10.03 30.92
CA GLY A 854 19.92 -8.82 30.25
C GLY A 854 19.52 -7.55 31.01
N THR A 855 20.46 -6.61 31.09
CA THR A 855 20.20 -5.25 31.60
C THR A 855 20.49 -4.22 30.51
N TYR A 856 19.49 -3.39 30.19
CA TYR A 856 19.66 -2.25 29.30
C TYR A 856 19.96 -0.98 30.10
N GLU A 857 20.91 -0.18 29.60
CA GLU A 857 21.41 1.07 30.19
C GLU A 857 21.65 2.11 29.08
N HIS A 858 21.92 3.37 29.46
CA HIS A 858 22.48 4.36 28.52
C HIS A 858 23.82 3.90 27.93
N THR A 859 24.12 4.31 26.71
CA THR A 859 25.48 4.13 26.17
C THR A 859 26.46 5.01 26.94
N ASP A 860 27.74 4.61 26.97
CA ASP A 860 28.75 5.37 27.71
C ASP A 860 28.85 6.83 27.21
N ALA A 861 28.57 7.07 25.92
CA ALA A 861 28.54 8.41 25.31
C ALA A 861 27.25 9.21 25.56
N ASP A 862 26.12 8.54 25.78
CA ASP A 862 24.87 9.21 26.19
C ASP A 862 24.91 9.54 27.69
N ALA A 863 25.48 8.66 28.51
CA ALA A 863 25.72 8.89 29.93
C ALA A 863 26.70 10.05 30.16
N GLU A 864 27.84 10.08 29.45
CA GLU A 864 28.80 11.21 29.50
C GLU A 864 28.11 12.54 29.14
N GLU A 865 27.31 12.59 28.07
CA GLU A 865 26.65 13.85 27.67
C GLU A 865 25.54 14.27 28.66
N ILE A 866 24.76 13.32 29.22
CA ILE A 866 23.76 13.63 30.26
C ILE A 866 24.47 14.20 31.50
N GLU A 867 25.58 13.62 31.94
CA GLU A 867 26.37 14.14 33.06
C GLU A 867 26.97 15.53 32.75
N ASP A 868 27.49 15.74 31.54
CA ASP A 868 28.02 17.03 31.06
C ASP A 868 26.94 18.13 30.95
N ILE A 869 25.69 17.75 30.67
CA ILE A 869 24.52 18.64 30.73
C ILE A 869 24.20 18.99 32.19
N VAL A 870 24.04 17.99 33.05
CA VAL A 870 23.66 18.17 34.47
C VAL A 870 24.71 18.97 35.25
N SER A 871 26.00 18.76 34.96
CA SER A 871 27.12 19.48 35.56
C SER A 871 27.41 20.85 34.91
N GLY A 872 26.62 21.25 33.90
CA GLY A 872 26.77 22.56 33.25
C GLY A 872 28.05 22.75 32.44
N LYS A 873 28.75 21.66 32.07
CA LYS A 873 29.99 21.74 31.30
C LYS A 873 29.73 22.35 29.90
N PRO A 874 30.72 23.08 29.33
CA PRO A 874 30.58 23.67 28.00
C PRO A 874 30.67 22.61 26.91
N ARG A 875 29.89 22.77 25.84
CA ARG A 875 29.83 21.85 24.71
C ARG A 875 31.23 21.56 24.13
N SER A 876 31.53 20.28 23.90
CA SER A 876 32.81 19.85 23.35
C SER A 876 33.14 20.53 22.02
N LYS A 877 34.35 21.08 21.91
CA LYS A 877 34.88 21.64 20.65
C LYS A 877 35.23 20.56 19.62
N ASN A 878 35.33 19.29 20.03
CA ASN A 878 35.58 18.18 19.13
C ASN A 878 34.32 17.85 18.34
N ARG A 879 34.35 18.03 17.00
CA ARG A 879 33.22 17.72 16.11
C ARG A 879 32.81 16.24 16.15
N PHE A 880 33.73 15.34 16.52
CA PHE A 880 33.47 13.90 16.67
C PHE A 880 32.83 13.52 18.03
N LYS A 881 32.72 14.45 18.99
CA LYS A 881 31.99 14.27 20.27
C LYS A 881 30.62 15.00 20.28
N GLN A 882 30.00 15.24 19.12
CA GLN A 882 28.71 15.95 19.08
C GLN A 882 27.53 14.99 19.25
N ASN A 883 27.05 14.80 20.49
CA ASN A 883 25.81 14.09 20.75
C ASN A 883 24.58 14.97 20.39
N ILE A 884 23.49 14.35 19.90
CA ILE A 884 22.22 15.00 19.60
C ILE A 884 21.52 15.53 20.85
N LEU A 885 21.70 14.85 22.00
CA LEU A 885 21.08 15.22 23.27
C LEU A 885 21.36 16.67 23.65
N ARG A 886 22.62 17.13 23.52
CA ARG A 886 22.99 18.50 23.85
C ARG A 886 22.28 19.55 22.98
N LYS A 887 22.22 19.31 21.66
CA LYS A 887 21.54 20.20 20.71
C LYS A 887 20.03 20.31 21.00
N LEU A 888 19.41 19.26 21.54
CA LEU A 888 18.02 19.26 21.97
C LEU A 888 17.85 19.95 23.33
N TYR A 889 18.74 19.69 24.29
CA TYR A 889 18.71 20.29 25.62
C TYR A 889 18.95 21.80 25.59
N ASP A 890 19.99 22.27 24.89
CA ASP A 890 20.31 23.70 24.77
C ASP A 890 19.09 24.49 24.20
N LYS A 891 18.35 23.87 23.27
CA LYS A 891 17.10 24.43 22.72
C LYS A 891 15.94 24.33 23.71
N CYS A 892 15.77 23.21 24.41
CA CYS A 892 14.77 23.06 25.46
C CYS A 892 14.92 24.18 26.50
N PHE A 893 16.11 24.32 27.07
CA PHE A 893 16.45 25.33 28.08
C PHE A 893 16.18 26.77 27.59
N PHE A 894 16.50 27.08 26.32
CA PHE A 894 16.17 28.37 25.69
C PHE A 894 14.66 28.70 25.69
N TYR A 895 13.78 27.70 25.57
CA TYR A 895 12.33 27.89 25.64
C TYR A 895 11.81 27.85 27.08
N GLN A 896 12.42 27.07 27.98
CA GLN A 896 12.12 27.08 29.42
C GLN A 896 12.34 28.48 30.03
N GLN A 897 13.45 29.14 29.67
CA GLN A 897 13.73 30.55 30.04
C GLN A 897 12.69 31.56 29.53
N ARG A 898 11.79 31.16 28.62
CA ARG A 898 10.69 31.98 28.07
C ARG A 898 9.31 31.56 28.57
N GLY A 899 9.25 30.70 29.60
CA GLY A 899 8.00 30.24 30.21
C GLY A 899 7.33 29.06 29.48
N ILE A 900 8.05 28.34 28.61
CA ILE A 900 7.55 27.12 27.94
C ILE A 900 8.31 25.89 28.52
N PRO A 901 7.82 25.30 29.63
CA PRO A 901 8.57 24.30 30.40
C PRO A 901 8.85 22.99 29.64
N TYR A 902 7.92 22.56 28.77
CA TYR A 902 8.01 21.32 27.98
C TYR A 902 7.86 21.62 26.49
N SER A 903 8.68 22.52 25.94
CA SER A 903 8.69 22.79 24.50
C SER A 903 8.91 21.52 23.65
N HIS A 904 8.57 21.56 22.37
CA HIS A 904 8.84 20.46 21.42
C HIS A 904 10.29 19.95 21.45
N PHE A 905 11.27 20.81 21.76
CA PHE A 905 12.67 20.40 21.93
C PHE A 905 12.93 19.69 23.27
N CYS A 906 12.20 20.03 24.33
CA CYS A 906 12.20 19.31 25.61
C CYS A 906 11.60 17.91 25.45
N ILE A 907 10.44 17.79 24.79
CA ILE A 907 9.83 16.49 24.48
C ILE A 907 10.77 15.63 23.63
N LYS A 908 11.41 16.21 22.61
CA LYS A 908 12.46 15.51 21.83
C LYS A 908 13.68 15.13 22.66
N TYR A 909 14.11 15.97 23.61
CA TYR A 909 15.20 15.63 24.52
C TYR A 909 14.82 14.43 25.38
N LEU A 910 13.68 14.47 26.10
CA LEU A 910 13.17 13.37 26.92
C LEU A 910 13.01 12.07 26.13
N TYR A 911 12.46 12.15 24.91
CA TYR A 911 12.33 10.99 24.03
C TYR A 911 13.68 10.41 23.59
N GLN A 912 14.70 11.24 23.33
CA GLN A 912 16.04 10.73 23.00
C GLN A 912 16.81 10.24 24.25
N SER A 913 16.72 10.93 25.39
CA SER A 913 17.41 10.56 26.64
C SER A 913 16.77 9.38 27.36
N SER A 914 15.56 8.97 26.98
CA SER A 914 14.96 7.70 27.44
C SER A 914 15.49 6.44 26.74
N ARG A 915 16.36 6.57 25.73
CA ARG A 915 16.92 5.41 24.99
C ARG A 915 18.01 4.72 25.80
N LEU A 916 17.83 3.41 26.01
CA LEU A 916 18.82 2.55 26.66
C LEU A 916 19.53 1.69 25.59
N GLY A 917 20.54 2.27 24.94
CA GLY A 917 21.26 1.66 23.80
C GLY A 917 22.43 0.76 24.16
N LYS A 918 22.67 0.49 25.45
CA LYS A 918 23.71 -0.44 25.94
C LYS A 918 23.04 -1.65 26.56
N LEU A 919 23.30 -2.83 26.00
CA LEU A 919 22.84 -4.10 26.54
C LEU A 919 24.02 -4.84 27.15
N ASN A 920 23.95 -5.12 28.45
CA ASN A 920 24.80 -6.11 29.12
C ASN A 920 23.98 -7.40 29.25
N LEU A 921 24.43 -8.50 28.66
CA LEU A 921 23.67 -9.74 28.51
C LEU A 921 24.49 -10.95 28.95
N ASP A 922 24.03 -11.64 29.99
CA ASP A 922 24.52 -12.94 30.38
C ASP A 922 23.71 -14.05 29.69
N VAL A 923 24.41 -15.02 29.11
CA VAL A 923 23.84 -16.14 28.37
C VAL A 923 24.30 -17.43 29.03
N GLU A 924 23.37 -18.22 29.56
CA GLU A 924 23.63 -19.55 30.11
C GLU A 924 22.89 -20.59 29.26
N TYR A 925 23.56 -21.69 28.91
CA TYR A 925 22.97 -22.72 28.06
C TYR A 925 23.26 -24.11 28.60
N HIS A 926 22.28 -25.01 28.40
CA HIS A 926 22.32 -26.38 28.89
C HIS A 926 21.83 -27.40 27.86
N ASN A 927 22.48 -28.56 27.83
CA ASN A 927 22.16 -29.68 26.94
C ASN A 927 21.98 -29.25 25.47
N LEU A 928 22.80 -28.30 25.00
CA LEU A 928 22.67 -27.64 23.72
C LEU A 928 22.94 -28.61 22.56
N LYS A 929 21.87 -29.00 21.86
CA LYS A 929 21.95 -29.79 20.62
C LYS A 929 22.02 -28.83 19.42
N PRO A 930 22.80 -29.15 18.37
CA PRO A 930 22.90 -28.30 17.19
C PRO A 930 21.53 -28.03 16.58
N LEU A 931 21.07 -26.79 16.66
CA LEU A 931 19.80 -26.38 16.07
C LEU A 931 19.95 -26.39 14.54
N HIS A 932 19.10 -27.15 13.85
CA HIS A 932 19.23 -27.32 12.40
C HIS A 932 18.93 -25.98 11.70
N ARG A 933 19.99 -25.29 11.26
CA ARG A 933 20.01 -23.91 10.68
C ARG A 933 19.03 -23.63 9.52
N HIS A 934 18.25 -24.61 9.07
CA HIS A 934 17.24 -24.43 8.03
C HIS A 934 15.93 -23.83 8.54
N TYR A 935 15.55 -24.03 9.81
CA TYR A 935 14.26 -23.55 10.32
C TYR A 935 14.24 -22.02 10.51
N PHE A 936 15.34 -21.42 10.98
CA PHE A 936 15.43 -19.96 11.17
C PHE A 936 15.72 -19.17 9.88
N ARG A 937 16.15 -19.83 8.78
CA ARG A 937 16.48 -19.19 7.49
C ARG A 937 15.36 -18.34 6.87
N ALA A 938 14.10 -18.58 7.24
CA ALA A 938 12.97 -17.77 6.78
C ALA A 938 12.91 -16.38 7.44
N PHE A 939 13.51 -16.22 8.64
CA PHE A 939 13.53 -14.96 9.39
C PHE A 939 14.83 -14.15 9.19
N HIS A 940 15.94 -14.79 8.79
CA HIS A 940 17.20 -14.08 8.51
C HIS A 940 17.18 -13.42 7.12
N HIS A 941 17.13 -12.09 7.08
CA HIS A 941 17.26 -11.34 5.84
C HIS A 941 18.69 -11.44 5.26
N HIS A 942 18.82 -11.51 3.94
CA HIS A 942 20.07 -11.93 3.29
C HIS A 942 21.20 -10.91 3.34
N SER A 943 22.20 -11.16 4.20
CA SER A 943 23.59 -10.75 3.97
C SER A 943 24.55 -11.88 4.27
N LYS A 944 25.16 -12.50 3.25
CA LYS A 944 26.23 -13.50 3.43
C LYS A 944 27.53 -12.91 4.02
N LYS A 945 27.60 -11.58 4.24
CA LYS A 945 28.82 -10.88 4.67
C LYS A 945 28.89 -10.59 6.17
N HIS A 946 27.75 -10.46 6.86
CA HIS A 946 27.71 -10.08 8.27
C HIS A 946 26.60 -10.87 9.02
N PRO A 947 26.92 -11.64 10.08
CA PRO A 947 25.93 -12.30 10.93
C PRO A 947 25.15 -11.28 11.76
N ASP A 948 23.88 -11.57 12.07
CA ASP A 948 23.07 -10.72 12.95
C ASP A 948 23.49 -10.81 14.43
N PHE A 949 22.80 -10.06 15.31
CA PHE A 949 23.12 -10.01 16.74
C PHE A 949 23.12 -11.38 17.43
N PHE A 950 22.06 -12.17 17.23
CA PHE A 950 21.95 -13.47 17.88
C PHE A 950 22.87 -14.50 17.21
N ASP A 951 23.01 -14.49 15.88
CA ASP A 951 24.00 -15.32 15.19
C ASP A 951 25.44 -15.02 15.66
N THR A 952 25.76 -13.75 15.94
CA THR A 952 27.08 -13.34 16.46
C THR A 952 27.32 -13.94 17.84
N ILE A 953 26.38 -13.80 18.78
CA ILE A 953 26.51 -14.37 20.13
C ILE A 953 26.54 -15.91 20.07
N PHE A 954 25.58 -16.51 19.35
CA PHE A 954 25.43 -17.96 19.27
C PHE A 954 26.60 -18.64 18.54
N SER A 955 27.36 -17.92 17.72
CA SER A 955 28.61 -18.43 17.11
C SER A 955 29.72 -18.76 18.12
N HIS A 956 29.63 -18.23 19.35
CA HIS A 956 30.61 -18.47 20.42
C HIS A 956 30.19 -19.52 21.46
N LEU A 957 28.99 -20.10 21.32
CA LEU A 957 28.55 -21.24 22.14
C LEU A 957 29.46 -22.46 21.87
N ARG A 958 30.02 -23.05 22.92
CA ARG A 958 30.93 -24.22 22.82
C ARG A 958 30.49 -25.33 23.76
N GLY A 959 30.54 -26.57 23.29
CA GLY A 959 30.08 -27.73 24.05
C GLY A 959 28.56 -27.77 24.20
N THR A 960 28.07 -28.61 25.10
CA THR A 960 26.63 -28.74 25.43
C THR A 960 26.17 -27.75 26.48
N ASP A 961 27.07 -27.29 27.34
CA ASP A 961 26.76 -26.47 28.51
C ASP A 961 27.82 -25.38 28.67
N GLY A 962 27.41 -24.19 29.14
CA GLY A 962 28.34 -23.08 29.37
C GLY A 962 27.68 -21.74 29.65
N LYS A 963 28.51 -20.71 29.80
CA LYS A 963 28.09 -19.32 29.96
C LYS A 963 28.89 -18.39 29.05
N LEU A 964 28.28 -17.31 28.60
CA LEU A 964 28.90 -16.19 27.88
C LEU A 964 28.38 -14.87 28.45
N HIS A 965 29.22 -13.84 28.42
CA HIS A 965 28.80 -12.46 28.69
C HIS A 965 28.94 -11.63 27.41
N ALA A 966 27.90 -10.93 26.99
CA ALA A 966 27.89 -10.10 25.79
C ALA A 966 27.53 -8.65 26.12
N VAL A 967 28.35 -7.70 25.66
CA VAL A 967 28.06 -6.26 25.75
C VAL A 967 27.88 -5.71 24.35
N ALA A 968 26.74 -5.06 24.10
CA ALA A 968 26.45 -4.35 22.85
C ALA A 968 26.18 -2.86 23.12
N GLN A 969 26.69 -1.97 22.26
CA GLN A 969 26.44 -0.53 22.36
C GLN A 969 26.06 0.08 21.00
N VAL A 970 24.78 0.47 20.87
CA VAL A 970 24.24 1.08 19.67
C VAL A 970 24.56 2.58 19.64
N PRO A 971 25.29 3.11 18.64
CA PRO A 971 25.61 4.54 18.57
C PRO A 971 24.37 5.41 18.29
N ALA A 972 24.39 6.67 18.75
CA ALA A 972 23.25 7.60 18.59
C ALA A 972 23.17 8.30 17.21
N THR A 973 24.18 8.15 16.35
CA THR A 973 24.30 8.87 15.07
C THR A 973 23.52 8.23 13.93
N ARG A 974 22.66 8.99 13.26
CA ARG A 974 21.79 8.54 12.14
C ARG A 974 22.46 8.30 10.78
N ALA A 975 23.77 8.50 10.66
CA ALA A 975 24.44 8.48 9.35
C ALA A 975 25.10 7.12 9.03
N SER A 976 24.40 6.30 8.23
CA SER A 976 24.97 5.26 7.33
C SER A 976 25.57 3.97 7.92
N ARG A 977 25.37 3.62 9.20
CA ARG A 977 25.72 2.29 9.71
C ARG A 977 24.65 1.74 10.64
N ASP A 978 23.80 0.87 10.09
CA ASP A 978 22.87 0.01 10.83
C ASP A 978 23.64 -1.12 11.55
N CYS A 979 24.72 -0.78 12.27
CA CYS A 979 25.64 -1.72 12.89
C CYS A 979 26.02 -1.29 14.31
N THR A 980 26.05 -2.25 15.23
CA THR A 980 26.53 -2.09 16.61
C THR A 980 27.90 -2.74 16.77
N ARG A 981 28.63 -2.31 17.82
CA ARG A 981 29.77 -3.08 18.35
C ARG A 981 29.24 -4.08 19.37
N VAL A 982 29.55 -5.36 19.18
CA VAL A 982 29.33 -6.41 20.17
C VAL A 982 30.68 -6.93 20.66
N VAL A 983 30.81 -7.08 21.98
CA VAL A 983 31.95 -7.71 22.65
C VAL A 983 31.43 -8.94 23.37
N VAL A 984 31.90 -10.13 23.00
CA VAL A 984 31.52 -11.40 23.64
C VAL A 984 32.71 -11.93 24.43
N THR A 985 32.49 -12.18 25.72
CA THR A 985 33.48 -12.73 26.65
C THR A 985 33.07 -14.14 27.04
N ALA A 986 33.93 -15.12 26.77
CA ALA A 986 33.72 -16.50 27.16
C ALA A 986 34.22 -16.77 28.59
N THR A 987 33.71 -17.83 29.23
CA THR A 987 34.13 -18.28 30.57
C THR A 987 35.62 -18.59 30.71
N ASP A 988 36.33 -18.85 29.61
CA ASP A 988 37.79 -19.01 29.59
C ASP A 988 38.58 -17.71 29.37
N GLY A 989 37.94 -16.56 29.58
CA GLY A 989 38.56 -15.23 29.56
C GLY A 989 38.86 -14.69 28.17
N ARG A 990 38.50 -15.41 27.10
CA ARG A 990 38.65 -14.92 25.72
C ARG A 990 37.58 -13.88 25.40
N VAL A 991 38.02 -12.76 24.84
CA VAL A 991 37.19 -11.64 24.41
C VAL A 991 37.18 -11.57 22.88
N PHE A 992 35.98 -11.51 22.29
CA PHE A 992 35.76 -11.44 20.85
C PHE A 992 35.08 -10.11 20.51
N HIS A 993 35.71 -9.29 19.68
CA HIS A 993 35.20 -7.99 19.25
C HIS A 993 34.59 -8.07 17.84
N HIS A 994 33.37 -7.53 17.69
CA HIS A 994 32.64 -7.47 16.43
C HIS A 994 32.16 -6.03 16.17
N ASP A 995 32.85 -5.28 15.31
CA ASP A 995 32.59 -3.84 15.08
C ASP A 995 31.48 -3.52 14.05
N HIS A 996 30.90 -4.53 13.41
CA HIS A 996 29.95 -4.37 12.29
C HIS A 996 28.77 -5.35 12.37
N VAL A 997 28.21 -5.58 13.56
CA VAL A 997 27.04 -6.46 13.75
C VAL A 997 25.76 -5.73 13.36
N PRO A 998 24.98 -6.18 12.37
CA PRO A 998 23.81 -5.43 11.91
C PRO A 998 22.69 -5.33 12.95
N ILE A 999 22.02 -4.18 12.99
CA ILE A 999 20.91 -3.85 13.89
C ILE A 999 19.62 -3.84 13.07
N TYR A 1000 19.06 -5.01 12.79
CA TYR A 1000 17.80 -5.13 12.03
C TYR A 1000 16.53 -4.93 12.87
N THR A 1001 16.65 -4.80 14.19
CA THR A 1001 15.53 -4.66 15.12
C THR A 1001 15.84 -3.64 16.21
N HIS A 1002 14.82 -2.93 16.71
CA HIS A 1002 14.95 -2.01 17.84
C HIS A 1002 15.08 -2.73 19.21
N LEU A 1003 15.33 -4.05 19.21
CA LEU A 1003 15.56 -4.84 20.43
C LEU A 1003 16.76 -4.33 21.23
N LEU A 1004 17.79 -3.80 20.56
CA LEU A 1004 19.03 -3.32 21.19
C LEU A 1004 18.97 -1.86 21.67
N GLU A 1005 17.84 -1.18 21.52
CA GLU A 1005 17.67 0.24 21.89
C GLU A 1005 16.28 0.58 22.46
N PRO A 1006 15.73 -0.20 23.42
CA PRO A 1006 14.43 0.10 24.01
C PRO A 1006 14.41 1.48 24.68
N ARG A 1007 13.23 2.10 24.75
CA ARG A 1007 13.02 3.37 25.45
C ARG A 1007 12.17 3.20 26.70
N VAL A 1008 12.56 3.92 27.75
CA VAL A 1008 11.76 4.15 28.96
C VAL A 1008 10.90 5.43 28.86
N PHE A 1009 10.51 5.85 27.66
CA PHE A 1009 9.73 7.07 27.48
C PHE A 1009 8.29 6.89 28.01
N GLN A 1010 7.85 7.77 28.90
CA GLN A 1010 6.53 7.64 29.57
C GLN A 1010 5.62 8.87 29.41
N MET A 1011 6.01 9.84 28.59
CA MET A 1011 5.12 10.95 28.19
C MET A 1011 4.33 10.53 26.94
N LEU A 1012 3.22 11.22 26.67
CA LEU A 1012 2.56 11.22 25.35
C LEU A 1012 2.19 9.83 24.80
N GLY A 1013 1.39 9.05 25.55
CA GLY A 1013 0.73 7.84 25.04
C GLY A 1013 1.67 6.82 24.40
N TYR A 1014 2.94 6.83 24.81
CA TYR A 1014 4.00 6.15 24.10
C TYR A 1014 3.97 4.63 24.29
N THR A 1015 4.38 3.93 23.24
CA THR A 1015 4.68 2.49 23.29
C THR A 1015 5.92 2.24 22.44
N ASN A 1016 6.76 1.28 22.84
CA ASN A 1016 7.93 0.88 22.04
C ASN A 1016 7.54 0.28 20.66
N LEU A 1017 6.25 0.00 20.40
CA LEU A 1017 5.73 -0.29 19.06
C LEU A 1017 5.87 0.91 18.10
N GLN A 1018 6.00 2.15 18.59
CA GLN A 1018 6.22 3.35 17.77
C GLN A 1018 7.56 3.33 17.02
N GLU A 1019 8.58 2.63 17.54
CA GLU A 1019 9.86 2.49 16.85
C GLU A 1019 9.72 1.54 15.63
N TYR A 1020 8.90 0.50 15.73
CA TYR A 1020 8.65 -0.47 14.65
C TYR A 1020 7.64 0.00 13.60
N SER A 1021 6.68 0.86 13.98
CA SER A 1021 5.70 1.40 13.04
C SER A 1021 5.22 2.80 13.43
N THR A 1022 5.31 3.71 12.47
CA THR A 1022 4.77 5.08 12.55
C THR A 1022 3.26 5.12 12.77
N THR A 1023 2.52 4.04 12.52
CA THR A 1023 1.08 3.92 12.81
C THR A 1023 0.76 4.11 14.29
N TYR A 1024 1.67 3.74 15.20
CA TYR A 1024 1.47 3.94 16.63
C TYR A 1024 1.89 5.34 17.11
N LYS A 1025 2.51 6.15 16.25
CA LYS A 1025 2.91 7.52 16.60
C LYS A 1025 1.72 8.45 16.42
N HIS A 1026 1.29 9.04 17.53
CA HIS A 1026 0.19 9.99 17.58
C HIS A 1026 0.75 11.41 17.67
N GLU A 1027 0.32 12.33 16.80
CA GLU A 1027 0.62 13.75 17.01
C GLU A 1027 -0.17 14.29 18.21
N TYR A 1028 0.33 15.39 18.76
CA TYR A 1028 -0.17 15.97 19.99
C TYR A 1028 -0.29 17.49 19.85
N CYS A 1029 -1.33 18.03 20.48
CA CYS A 1029 -1.47 19.44 20.75
C CYS A 1029 -0.97 19.73 22.16
N ASP A 1030 -0.25 20.83 22.37
CA ASP A 1030 0.23 21.22 23.71
C ASP A 1030 -0.12 22.67 24.05
N LEU A 1031 -0.71 22.88 25.22
CA LEU A 1031 -1.07 24.19 25.74
C LEU A 1031 -0.19 24.48 26.96
N GLN A 1032 0.60 25.54 26.88
CA GLN A 1032 1.56 25.96 27.90
C GLN A 1032 1.50 27.48 28.08
N GLY A 1033 1.16 27.94 29.29
CA GLY A 1033 0.98 29.36 29.58
C GLY A 1033 -0.13 30.00 28.73
N HIS A 1034 0.21 31.05 27.97
CA HIS A 1034 -0.68 31.70 26.99
C HIS A 1034 -0.31 31.35 25.54
N SER A 1035 0.21 30.14 25.32
CA SER A 1035 0.52 29.62 23.99
C SER A 1035 0.00 28.20 23.82
N ILE A 1036 -0.40 27.88 22.60
CA ILE A 1036 -0.77 26.52 22.19
C ILE A 1036 -0.01 26.14 20.92
N ARG A 1037 0.52 24.92 20.90
CA ARG A 1037 1.06 24.23 19.74
C ARG A 1037 -0.03 23.30 19.21
N THR A 1038 -0.41 23.46 17.95
CA THR A 1038 -1.46 22.63 17.34
C THR A 1038 -0.98 21.22 16.96
N PHE A 1039 -1.89 20.33 16.55
CA PHE A 1039 -1.54 18.99 16.10
C PHE A 1039 -0.57 18.99 14.90
N ASP A 1040 -0.77 19.93 13.97
CA ASP A 1040 0.07 20.07 12.78
C ASP A 1040 1.36 20.90 13.06
N GLY A 1041 1.46 21.44 14.28
CA GLY A 1041 2.68 21.93 14.88
C GLY A 1041 2.91 23.44 14.78
N GLU A 1042 1.86 24.20 14.45
CA GLU A 1042 1.85 25.67 14.41
C GLU A 1042 1.72 26.26 15.82
N MET A 1043 2.16 27.51 16.03
CA MET A 1043 2.16 28.16 17.36
C MET A 1043 1.18 29.32 17.42
N ILE A 1044 0.20 29.23 18.31
CA ILE A 1044 -0.90 30.19 18.46
C ILE A 1044 -0.85 30.84 19.84
N ARG A 1045 -1.08 32.15 19.90
CA ARG A 1045 -1.14 32.92 21.15
C ARG A 1045 -2.57 33.00 21.68
N LEU A 1046 -2.75 32.72 22.97
CA LEU A 1046 -4.05 32.73 23.63
C LEU A 1046 -4.34 34.09 24.28
N PRO A 1047 -5.62 34.52 24.35
CA PRO A 1047 -6.05 35.57 25.26
C PRO A 1047 -5.90 35.10 26.73
N SER A 1048 -5.97 36.05 27.66
CA SER A 1048 -6.18 35.74 29.09
C SER A 1048 -7.67 35.90 29.35
N THR A 1049 -8.35 34.84 29.81
CA THR A 1049 -9.79 34.88 30.12
C THR A 1049 -10.18 33.74 31.06
N ASP A 1050 -11.10 34.03 31.98
CA ASP A 1050 -11.75 33.05 32.86
C ASP A 1050 -12.94 32.35 32.18
N CYS A 1051 -13.28 32.73 30.94
CA CYS A 1051 -14.22 32.01 30.10
C CYS A 1051 -13.60 30.70 29.57
N TYR A 1052 -14.43 29.66 29.41
CA TYR A 1052 -13.98 28.40 28.81
C TYR A 1052 -13.69 28.56 27.31
N SER A 1053 -12.52 28.09 26.88
CA SER A 1053 -12.09 28.04 25.47
C SER A 1053 -12.09 26.59 24.96
N VAL A 1054 -12.55 26.38 23.72
CA VAL A 1054 -12.54 25.06 23.08
C VAL A 1054 -11.12 24.73 22.60
N VAL A 1055 -10.41 23.92 23.39
CA VAL A 1055 -9.05 23.44 23.05
C VAL A 1055 -9.11 22.53 21.83
N THR A 1056 -9.95 21.49 21.91
CA THR A 1056 -10.26 20.61 20.78
C THR A 1056 -11.59 19.90 20.99
N ARG A 1057 -12.27 19.59 19.89
CA ARG A 1057 -13.54 18.89 19.84
C ARG A 1057 -13.60 18.00 18.61
N ASP A 1058 -14.29 16.87 18.72
CA ASP A 1058 -14.74 16.13 17.54
C ASP A 1058 -15.90 16.88 16.83
N CYS A 1059 -15.58 17.45 15.67
CA CYS A 1059 -16.51 18.16 14.80
C CYS A 1059 -17.20 17.26 13.75
N SER A 1060 -16.93 15.95 13.76
CA SER A 1060 -17.66 14.98 12.93
C SER A 1060 -19.13 14.81 13.41
N PRO A 1061 -20.00 14.16 12.61
CA PRO A 1061 -21.36 13.83 13.03
C PRO A 1061 -21.43 12.85 14.23
N GLY A 1062 -20.33 12.16 14.56
CA GLY A 1062 -20.22 11.33 15.77
C GLY A 1062 -20.09 12.18 17.04
N SER A 1063 -19.31 13.26 16.95
CA SER A 1063 -19.06 14.25 18.00
C SER A 1063 -18.77 13.61 19.37
N HIS A 1064 -17.77 12.72 19.40
CA HIS A 1064 -17.42 11.84 20.50
C HIS A 1064 -16.97 12.57 21.77
N PHE A 1065 -16.19 13.65 21.65
CA PHE A 1065 -15.62 14.37 22.80
C PHE A 1065 -15.48 15.89 22.62
N VAL A 1066 -15.37 16.61 23.74
CA VAL A 1066 -15.06 18.05 23.82
C VAL A 1066 -14.06 18.30 24.96
N ILE A 1067 -13.05 19.14 24.72
CA ILE A 1067 -12.02 19.54 25.70
C ILE A 1067 -12.03 21.07 25.84
N LEU A 1068 -12.29 21.54 27.05
CA LEU A 1068 -12.32 22.95 27.41
C LEU A 1068 -11.26 23.29 28.45
N VAL A 1069 -10.70 24.49 28.36
CA VAL A 1069 -9.80 25.07 29.37
C VAL A 1069 -10.25 26.48 29.70
N LYS A 1070 -10.02 26.95 30.93
CA LYS A 1070 -10.11 28.37 31.30
C LYS A 1070 -8.96 28.77 32.21
N ASP A 1071 -8.63 30.05 32.28
CA ASP A 1071 -7.73 30.56 33.32
C ASP A 1071 -8.46 30.62 34.67
N THR A 1072 -7.69 30.63 35.77
CA THR A 1072 -8.18 30.79 37.15
C THR A 1072 -7.33 31.83 37.88
N GLU A 1073 -7.83 32.37 38.99
CA GLU A 1073 -7.07 33.30 39.85
C GLU A 1073 -5.94 32.61 40.65
N SER A 1074 -5.80 31.28 40.57
CA SER A 1074 -4.83 30.55 41.38
C SER A 1074 -3.41 30.60 40.79
N PRO A 1075 -2.40 31.01 41.59
CA PRO A 1075 -1.01 30.96 41.13
C PRO A 1075 -0.44 29.53 41.05
N THR A 1076 -1.01 28.56 41.78
CA THR A 1076 -0.55 27.15 41.82
C THR A 1076 -1.35 26.22 40.90
N PHE A 1077 -2.53 26.64 40.45
CA PHE A 1077 -3.37 25.89 39.52
C PHE A 1077 -4.09 26.83 38.54
N PRO A 1078 -3.35 27.61 37.72
CA PRO A 1078 -3.86 28.75 36.96
C PRO A 1078 -4.79 28.39 35.80
N LYS A 1079 -5.02 27.09 35.53
CA LYS A 1079 -5.99 26.64 34.54
C LYS A 1079 -6.88 25.55 35.12
N ALA A 1080 -8.16 25.57 34.75
CA ALA A 1080 -9.10 24.49 35.00
C ALA A 1080 -9.38 23.73 33.70
N LEU A 1081 -9.48 22.40 33.78
CA LEU A 1081 -9.77 21.51 32.64
C LEU A 1081 -11.17 20.94 32.78
N LYS A 1082 -11.98 21.02 31.72
CA LYS A 1082 -13.28 20.34 31.64
C LYS A 1082 -13.37 19.49 30.37
N LEU A 1083 -13.73 18.21 30.53
CA LEU A 1083 -13.83 17.23 29.46
C LEU A 1083 -15.26 16.68 29.39
N PHE A 1084 -15.70 16.40 28.17
CA PHE A 1084 -16.97 15.71 27.90
C PHE A 1084 -16.68 14.45 27.09
N PHE A 1085 -17.00 13.27 27.65
CA PHE A 1085 -17.05 12.00 26.93
C PHE A 1085 -18.50 11.51 26.91
N GLY A 1086 -19.17 11.71 25.78
CA GLY A 1086 -20.63 11.53 25.67
C GLY A 1086 -21.40 12.41 26.67
N ASN A 1087 -21.96 11.77 27.70
CA ASN A 1087 -22.72 12.43 28.78
C ASN A 1087 -21.92 12.58 30.08
N THR A 1088 -20.73 11.98 30.19
CA THR A 1088 -19.94 12.05 31.42
C THR A 1088 -19.06 13.29 31.37
N VAL A 1089 -19.21 14.16 32.36
CA VAL A 1089 -18.41 15.38 32.53
C VAL A 1089 -17.28 15.07 33.50
N ILE A 1090 -16.04 15.40 33.11
CA ILE A 1090 -14.87 15.35 33.99
C ILE A 1090 -14.40 16.79 34.18
N ASP A 1091 -14.29 17.23 35.43
CA ASP A 1091 -13.81 18.56 35.80
C ASP A 1091 -12.57 18.38 36.68
N ILE A 1092 -11.48 19.07 36.35
CA ILE A 1092 -10.27 19.13 37.16
C ILE A 1092 -9.97 20.60 37.43
N SER A 1093 -10.31 21.01 38.65
CA SER A 1093 -10.20 22.38 39.17
C SER A 1093 -9.74 22.33 40.63
N GLN A 1094 -9.17 23.42 41.12
CA GLN A 1094 -8.70 23.50 42.50
C GLN A 1094 -9.87 23.66 43.49
N PRO A 1095 -9.94 22.87 44.58
CA PRO A 1095 -10.85 23.13 45.70
C PRO A 1095 -10.50 24.44 46.43
N ALA A 1096 -11.50 25.10 47.00
CA ALA A 1096 -11.30 26.38 47.69
C ALA A 1096 -10.37 26.33 48.92
N GLU A 1097 -10.06 25.13 49.44
CA GLU A 1097 -9.30 24.91 50.68
C GLU A 1097 -8.00 24.11 50.50
N GLU A 1098 -7.65 23.67 49.28
CA GLU A 1098 -6.50 22.77 49.02
C GLU A 1098 -5.52 23.30 47.96
N SER A 1099 -4.25 22.88 48.04
CA SER A 1099 -3.14 23.35 47.20
C SER A 1099 -3.03 22.70 45.81
N GLY A 1100 -4.00 21.89 45.37
CA GLY A 1100 -3.93 21.09 44.14
C GLY A 1100 -5.27 20.90 43.46
N GLY A 1101 -5.28 20.40 42.23
CA GLY A 1101 -6.51 20.06 41.51
C GLY A 1101 -7.22 18.85 42.13
N ALA A 1102 -8.55 18.86 42.14
CA ALA A 1102 -9.37 17.70 42.50
C ALA A 1102 -10.12 17.18 41.26
N LEU A 1103 -10.17 15.86 41.11
CA LEU A 1103 -10.97 15.20 40.07
C LEU A 1103 -12.45 15.19 40.49
N ARG A 1104 -13.32 15.76 39.66
CA ARG A 1104 -14.78 15.62 39.78
C ARG A 1104 -15.33 14.90 38.55
N VAL A 1105 -16.23 13.95 38.76
CA VAL A 1105 -16.93 13.23 37.69
C VAL A 1105 -18.43 13.44 37.89
N ASN A 1106 -19.09 14.04 36.90
CA ASN A 1106 -20.51 14.46 36.97
C ASN A 1106 -20.84 15.36 38.19
N GLY A 1107 -19.87 16.13 38.67
CA GLY A 1107 -19.99 17.00 39.85
C GLY A 1107 -19.58 16.37 41.19
N GLU A 1108 -19.47 15.04 41.27
CA GLU A 1108 -19.02 14.34 42.47
C GLU A 1108 -17.48 14.28 42.52
N THR A 1109 -16.87 14.64 43.66
CA THR A 1109 -15.41 14.54 43.86
C THR A 1109 -15.01 13.07 44.00
N VAL A 1110 -14.04 12.63 43.21
CA VAL A 1110 -13.56 11.24 43.17
C VAL A 1110 -12.10 11.18 43.64
N PRO A 1111 -11.78 10.37 44.68
CA PRO A 1111 -10.39 10.13 45.05
C PRO A 1111 -9.68 9.28 43.98
N VAL A 1112 -8.49 9.72 43.56
CA VAL A 1112 -7.60 8.96 42.68
C VAL A 1112 -6.40 8.47 43.49
N PRO A 1113 -6.31 7.17 43.80
CA PRO A 1113 -5.16 6.61 44.51
C PRO A 1113 -3.86 6.74 43.70
N THR A 1114 -2.73 6.84 44.40
CA THR A 1114 -1.39 6.85 43.80
C THR A 1114 -1.00 5.48 43.23
N ASP A 1115 -1.53 4.42 43.83
CA ASP A 1115 -1.02 3.05 43.64
C ASP A 1115 -1.73 2.32 42.49
N TYR A 1116 -2.87 2.84 42.02
CA TYR A 1116 -3.60 2.31 40.88
C TYR A 1116 -4.51 3.36 40.21
N PRO A 1117 -4.66 3.33 38.87
CA PRO A 1117 -5.59 4.20 38.16
C PRO A 1117 -7.03 4.05 38.63
N TYR A 1118 -7.71 5.18 38.84
CA TYR A 1118 -9.16 5.24 38.92
C TYR A 1118 -9.76 4.82 37.57
N SER A 1119 -10.75 3.92 37.60
CA SER A 1119 -11.46 3.43 36.42
C SER A 1119 -12.91 3.88 36.48
N HIS A 1120 -13.35 4.71 35.53
CA HIS A 1120 -14.77 5.05 35.41
C HIS A 1120 -15.47 4.02 34.52
N VAL A 1121 -16.01 2.98 35.14
CA VAL A 1121 -16.78 1.94 34.47
C VAL A 1121 -18.24 2.39 34.33
N LYS A 1122 -18.75 2.37 33.09
CA LYS A 1122 -20.15 2.65 32.76
C LYS A 1122 -20.68 1.54 31.86
N ASP A 1123 -21.86 1.02 32.17
CA ASP A 1123 -22.51 -0.08 31.45
C ASP A 1123 -21.61 -1.33 31.24
N GLY A 1124 -20.74 -1.62 32.21
CA GLY A 1124 -19.84 -2.78 32.20
C GLY A 1124 -18.57 -2.64 31.36
N ALA A 1125 -18.21 -1.42 30.93
CA ALA A 1125 -16.95 -1.12 30.25
C ALA A 1125 -16.27 0.14 30.82
N GLU A 1126 -14.94 0.17 30.82
CA GLU A 1126 -14.19 1.38 31.17
C GLU A 1126 -14.40 2.46 30.10
N LEU A 1127 -15.01 3.59 30.49
CA LEU A 1127 -15.18 4.76 29.64
C LEU A 1127 -13.87 5.52 29.51
N PHE A 1128 -13.22 5.74 30.66
CA PHE A 1128 -11.89 6.32 30.80
C PHE A 1128 -11.24 5.83 32.11
N SER A 1129 -9.92 5.90 32.16
CA SER A 1129 -9.14 5.79 33.40
C SER A 1129 -8.37 7.07 33.70
N VAL A 1130 -8.11 7.32 34.98
CA VAL A 1130 -7.32 8.46 35.48
C VAL A 1130 -6.22 7.96 36.41
N GLU A 1131 -4.97 8.26 36.09
CA GLU A 1131 -3.84 8.13 37.02
C GLU A 1131 -3.54 9.51 37.61
N SER A 1132 -3.23 9.55 38.91
CA SER A 1132 -2.75 10.76 39.59
C SER A 1132 -1.44 10.48 40.30
N ASN A 1133 -0.46 11.36 40.11
CA ASN A 1133 0.76 11.39 40.92
C ASN A 1133 0.98 12.83 41.42
N GLY A 1134 0.54 13.12 42.64
CA GLY A 1134 0.49 14.47 43.19
C GLY A 1134 -0.45 15.38 42.39
N HIS A 1135 0.13 16.32 41.64
CA HIS A 1135 -0.61 17.28 40.81
C HIS A 1135 -0.73 16.84 39.33
N PHE A 1136 -0.10 15.72 38.93
CA PHE A 1136 -0.10 15.22 37.55
C PHE A 1136 -1.30 14.30 37.30
N PHE A 1137 -2.24 14.73 36.44
CA PHE A 1137 -3.37 13.93 35.98
C PHE A 1137 -3.11 13.36 34.59
N ARG A 1138 -3.21 12.04 34.44
CA ARG A 1138 -3.21 11.37 33.13
C ARG A 1138 -4.58 10.77 32.91
N ILE A 1139 -5.22 11.09 31.80
CA ILE A 1139 -6.58 10.65 31.51
C ILE A 1139 -6.56 9.92 30.18
N ASN A 1140 -6.91 8.63 30.20
CA ASN A 1140 -6.93 7.79 29.02
C ASN A 1140 -8.35 7.31 28.73
N SER A 1141 -8.86 7.60 27.54
CA SER A 1141 -10.09 7.02 27.01
C SER A 1141 -9.78 6.24 25.74
N ASN A 1142 -9.41 4.97 25.91
CA ASN A 1142 -9.23 4.02 24.80
C ASN A 1142 -10.49 3.91 23.93
N SER A 1143 -11.68 4.06 24.53
CA SER A 1143 -12.97 3.98 23.83
C SER A 1143 -13.23 5.16 22.88
N HIS A 1144 -12.70 6.34 23.22
CA HIS A 1144 -12.81 7.56 22.41
C HIS A 1144 -11.50 7.87 21.66
N GLY A 1145 -10.43 7.11 21.88
CA GLY A 1145 -9.12 7.33 21.26
C GLY A 1145 -8.45 8.64 21.70
N VAL A 1146 -8.60 9.02 22.98
CA VAL A 1146 -8.07 10.27 23.54
C VAL A 1146 -7.15 9.98 24.72
N TYR A 1147 -5.94 10.54 24.70
CA TYR A 1147 -5.00 10.52 25.82
C TYR A 1147 -4.63 11.95 26.22
N LEU A 1148 -4.61 12.23 27.52
CA LEU A 1148 -4.40 13.56 28.08
C LEU A 1148 -3.41 13.52 29.24
N PHE A 1149 -2.61 14.57 29.34
CA PHE A 1149 -1.74 14.85 30.50
C PHE A 1149 -1.96 16.29 30.94
N PHE A 1150 -2.25 16.50 32.22
CA PHE A 1150 -2.61 17.81 32.77
C PHE A 1150 -1.99 18.04 34.16
N HIS A 1151 -1.46 19.24 34.41
CA HIS A 1151 -0.82 19.64 35.68
C HIS A 1151 -1.13 21.11 36.04
N GLY A 1152 -2.33 21.62 35.73
CA GLY A 1152 -2.75 23.00 36.03
C GLY A 1152 -2.07 24.12 35.20
N HIS A 1153 -0.81 23.94 34.79
CA HIS A 1153 -0.05 24.88 33.94
C HIS A 1153 0.10 24.42 32.49
N ILE A 1154 0.03 23.10 32.28
CA ILE A 1154 0.32 22.41 31.02
C ILE A 1154 -0.81 21.44 30.73
N LEU A 1155 -1.25 21.39 29.48
CA LEU A 1155 -2.16 20.38 28.94
C LEU A 1155 -1.55 19.82 27.64
N PHE A 1156 -1.28 18.51 27.62
CA PHE A 1156 -1.02 17.78 26.37
C PHE A 1156 -2.28 17.01 25.99
N VAL A 1157 -2.68 17.12 24.72
CA VAL A 1157 -3.78 16.36 24.12
C VAL A 1157 -3.24 15.48 23.00
N GLN A 1158 -3.53 14.18 23.06
CA GLN A 1158 -3.33 13.24 21.97
C GLN A 1158 -4.65 12.60 21.55
N VAL A 1159 -4.74 12.35 20.26
CA VAL A 1159 -5.94 11.86 19.58
C VAL A 1159 -5.55 10.75 18.61
N SER A 1160 -6.40 9.74 18.50
CA SER A 1160 -6.26 8.68 17.49
C SER A 1160 -6.15 9.28 16.08
N PRO A 1161 -5.36 8.69 15.15
CA PRO A 1161 -5.27 9.16 13.77
C PRO A 1161 -6.62 9.06 13.02
N PHE A 1162 -7.60 8.37 13.61
CA PHE A 1162 -9.00 8.41 13.20
C PHE A 1162 -9.58 9.84 13.09
N TYR A 1163 -9.16 10.76 13.96
CA TYR A 1163 -9.67 12.13 14.01
C TYR A 1163 -9.02 13.09 13.01
N ARG A 1164 -8.14 12.60 12.13
CA ARG A 1164 -7.46 13.42 11.13
C ARG A 1164 -8.48 14.15 10.24
N GLY A 1165 -8.43 15.49 10.19
CA GLY A 1165 -9.38 16.34 9.45
C GLY A 1165 -10.80 16.41 10.05
N LYS A 1166 -11.01 15.91 11.28
CA LYS A 1166 -12.31 15.88 11.98
C LYS A 1166 -12.38 16.80 13.20
N LEU A 1167 -11.25 17.35 13.62
CA LEU A 1167 -11.17 18.16 14.83
C LEU A 1167 -11.48 19.62 14.55
N CYS A 1168 -11.75 20.35 15.62
CA CYS A 1168 -11.96 21.79 15.61
C CYS A 1168 -11.66 22.36 17.00
N GLY A 1169 -11.22 23.62 17.06
CA GLY A 1169 -10.77 24.28 18.28
C GLY A 1169 -9.38 24.88 18.12
N LEU A 1170 -8.81 25.36 19.23
CA LEU A 1170 -7.49 25.97 19.28
C LEU A 1170 -6.34 25.06 18.81
N CYS A 1171 -6.54 23.73 18.83
CA CYS A 1171 -5.56 22.74 18.36
C CYS A 1171 -5.58 22.45 16.84
N GLY A 1172 -6.42 23.14 16.05
CA GLY A 1172 -6.59 22.87 14.62
C GLY A 1172 -7.48 21.66 14.31
N ASP A 1173 -7.50 21.25 13.04
CA ASP A 1173 -8.30 20.12 12.55
C ASP A 1173 -7.50 18.81 12.32
N TYR A 1174 -6.17 18.86 12.53
CA TYR A 1174 -5.22 17.74 12.41
C TYR A 1174 -5.23 17.15 10.98
N ASN A 1175 -4.89 17.96 9.97
CA ASN A 1175 -4.90 17.54 8.56
C ASN A 1175 -3.50 17.51 7.91
N TYR A 1176 -2.49 18.06 8.59
CA TYR A 1176 -1.10 18.34 8.17
C TYR A 1176 -0.91 19.55 7.21
N GLU A 1177 -1.80 20.55 7.27
CA GLU A 1177 -1.76 21.81 6.50
C GLU A 1177 -1.80 23.07 7.38
N ARG A 1178 -0.63 23.51 7.86
CA ARG A 1178 -0.48 24.71 8.71
C ARG A 1178 -1.03 26.02 8.10
N GLN A 1179 -1.24 26.05 6.78
CA GLN A 1179 -1.79 27.20 6.06
C GLN A 1179 -3.25 27.53 6.44
N TYR A 1180 -4.01 26.55 6.93
CA TYR A 1180 -5.41 26.72 7.32
C TYR A 1180 -5.66 26.54 8.83
N GLU A 1181 -4.59 26.50 9.63
CA GLU A 1181 -4.67 26.25 11.08
C GLU A 1181 -5.54 27.28 11.81
N LEU A 1182 -5.46 28.55 11.40
CA LEU A 1182 -6.17 29.66 12.04
C LEU A 1182 -7.62 29.77 11.57
N ARG A 1183 -8.30 28.63 11.36
CA ARG A 1183 -9.71 28.59 10.95
C ARG A 1183 -10.63 28.57 12.18
N GLY A 1184 -11.30 29.69 12.44
CA GLY A 1184 -12.12 29.88 13.65
C GLY A 1184 -13.44 29.10 13.66
N SER A 1185 -14.18 29.23 14.76
CA SER A 1185 -15.47 28.56 14.95
C SER A 1185 -16.53 28.88 13.88
N ASP A 1186 -16.43 30.07 13.28
CA ASP A 1186 -17.28 30.56 12.18
C ASP A 1186 -16.83 30.09 10.78
N LYS A 1187 -15.88 29.14 10.72
CA LYS A 1187 -15.24 28.60 9.51
C LYS A 1187 -14.40 29.60 8.71
N ARG A 1188 -14.18 30.84 9.17
CA ARG A 1188 -13.30 31.82 8.50
C ARG A 1188 -11.83 31.58 8.87
N LEU A 1189 -10.94 31.91 7.94
CA LEU A 1189 -9.50 31.93 8.19
C LEU A 1189 -9.09 33.31 8.74
N TYR A 1190 -8.38 33.33 9.85
CA TYR A 1190 -7.91 34.54 10.52
C TYR A 1190 -6.42 34.77 10.23
N ASN A 1191 -6.03 36.03 10.08
CA ASN A 1191 -4.63 36.42 9.90
C ASN A 1191 -3.89 36.66 11.23
N ASP A 1192 -4.63 36.85 12.32
CA ASP A 1192 -4.09 37.08 13.66
C ASP A 1192 -4.45 35.94 14.62
N THR A 1193 -3.46 35.48 15.38
CA THR A 1193 -3.61 34.35 16.32
C THR A 1193 -4.52 34.66 17.50
N LEU A 1194 -4.61 35.92 17.93
CA LEU A 1194 -5.46 36.32 19.06
C LEU A 1194 -6.91 36.40 18.61
N GLU A 1195 -7.22 37.00 17.45
CA GLU A 1195 -8.57 37.00 16.88
C GLU A 1195 -9.08 35.58 16.61
N PHE A 1196 -8.23 34.70 16.06
CA PHE A 1196 -8.51 33.27 15.94
C PHE A 1196 -8.88 32.66 17.30
N ALA A 1197 -8.01 32.83 18.30
CA ALA A 1197 -8.20 32.18 19.60
C ALA A 1197 -9.46 32.68 20.32
N LYS A 1198 -9.79 33.97 20.15
CA LYS A 1198 -11.04 34.57 20.61
C LYS A 1198 -12.28 33.94 20.00
N SER A 1199 -12.24 33.45 18.75
CA SER A 1199 -13.38 32.79 18.09
C SER A 1199 -13.80 31.47 18.78
N TYR A 1200 -12.92 30.87 19.59
CA TYR A 1200 -13.17 29.62 20.30
C TYR A 1200 -13.48 29.79 21.80
N VAL A 1201 -13.63 31.03 22.29
CA VAL A 1201 -14.06 31.30 23.66
C VAL A 1201 -15.58 31.19 23.76
N VAL A 1202 -16.07 30.33 24.65
CA VAL A 1202 -17.50 30.11 24.92
C VAL A 1202 -18.06 31.31 25.69
N PRO A 1203 -19.02 32.08 25.14
CA PRO A 1203 -19.66 33.18 25.86
C PRO A 1203 -20.46 32.70 27.08
N SER A 1204 -20.35 33.39 28.21
CA SER A 1204 -21.15 33.17 29.42
C SER A 1204 -21.42 34.51 30.13
N GLU A 1205 -22.48 34.58 30.92
CA GLU A 1205 -22.76 35.72 31.81
C GLU A 1205 -21.84 35.73 33.04
N ASP A 1206 -21.24 34.58 33.37
CA ASP A 1206 -20.43 34.34 34.57
C ASP A 1206 -18.91 34.55 34.38
N CYS A 1207 -18.45 35.12 33.26
CA CYS A 1207 -17.02 35.28 32.94
C CYS A 1207 -16.71 36.60 32.22
N VAL A 1208 -15.46 37.04 32.28
CA VAL A 1208 -14.97 38.32 31.74
C VAL A 1208 -13.90 38.08 30.67
N PHE A 1209 -14.03 38.82 29.57
CA PHE A 1209 -13.22 38.69 28.35
C PHE A 1209 -12.48 39.99 28.00
#